data_AF-A0A8H3QQ42-F1
#
_entry.id   AF-A0A8H3QQ42-F1
#
_cell.length_a   1.000
_cell.length_b   1.000
_cell.length_c   1.000
_cell.angle_alpha   90.00
_cell.angle_beta   90.00
_cell.angle_gamma   90.00
#
_symmetry.space_group_name_H-M   'P 1'
#
loop_
_entity.id
_entity.type
_entity.pdbx_description
1 polymer ?
#
loop_
_entity_poly.entity_id
_entity_poly.type
_entity_poly.pdbx_seq_one_letter_code
_entity_poly.pdbx_strand_id
1 'polypeptide(L)'
;MQLQRNQQSDDGLQIWENNSELQILIQLYNSALNLPLDKRRQALAHIEREISRLSMIESSKARNEAILKKEELRKSSLVNRSREDEKKIQDEIAKIWAEVDDMSLGLEHFFRELGQLFKIFSVNMPNDDIVLELPKLYSELLISGHTIELLNGDTGTISEAWFSAICKHICNEYPKLRIFVISILGLQSSGKSTLLNALFACRFAVSVGRCTRGLFMRLLFLEKDLSDQLNIDAFILIDTEGLGAPEKMNDPESEKKDRILATFAIGVSNLTILNVLGESTRDLTEILQIAIVTMARLEKAEMAPDILMVQHVSERNIAKISEPEEKFRGALREALKIADEQDIEMGIFNTDCLKILDERIRNGQLLKPFRPFKNGATAYAPPSEQYHEDVVNLYNSIINDCKNSQNKIEFSQWHSLIHDYWKAVSHENFAVRFKNIKEIYEFIDLGKRITKMKETIDRSFQKHEESIMKEIRSKLLNWSSNDKSNINSALRNECLRLIEKELKDIPGCNIKCEECEKTNKERIDLEEYLKDKNNEKCEMETNQTIDNYITLNRQSVSTKLTQMLGASFIRKGISSEALEIINKRLEKILVSTPNGGFSDLQRKQKVDEIWDSLLKYVSSNDSTIPVIVQINKEVEEEYYNSLPIELYHQYEKGISPDLSKCKAYKVMSVNYLINCVQELTLSPCLKPIELLALQNKIDNSIDEILKERAYHFYPGIVRDLKKSVNQICLNYKYLPEFKWNVHLHALLKFKPKMICSQEQWDNENTQLGMLNQKKDEYLKLIDTRLQYGHTLVSEGHIVGDYLLRVIHKKAINAGNRERKDAVCNTPWLTCAESVRLKYFEHLAQQVRDGNKEEAINHFLNPKECIEDWFKRAVDNIKGGNPEQKYKDTFHAEFNRVLQDIRNCEHFEETKMFINNYMTQVDNIDYKLDLNQITEEHLKIFLFTIEEELKTRGNDSRREPFQCPSDDKSIMEKLGCTEACYWCGALCWGSRDHHENSDKTKIHHTSHQPAGLACAYNRKNKLTATPCHNITDDKDMYYFGKDVPTKWGVVKVQDFSDWKFDPHCMHFFNDLMCWFFVTLYEDLAKRRNLKPPSRKDLKKNGCLSLNYNDIISTIKTKI
;
A
#
# COMPACT_ATOMS: atom_id res chain seq x y z
N MET A 1 -14.61 -43.53 -10.34
CA MET A 1 -14.89 -42.62 -9.19
C MET A 1 -16.14 -41.84 -9.48
N GLN A 2 -17.21 -42.01 -8.69
CA GLN A 2 -18.51 -41.34 -8.95
C GLN A 2 -18.74 -40.13 -8.04
N LEU A 3 -18.36 -40.19 -6.76
CA LEU A 3 -18.49 -39.05 -5.83
C LEU A 3 -17.65 -37.84 -6.29
N GLN A 4 -16.46 -38.09 -6.85
CA GLN A 4 -15.60 -37.00 -7.38
C GLN A 4 -16.12 -36.36 -8.68
N ARG A 5 -16.88 -37.09 -9.53
CA ARG A 5 -17.34 -36.55 -10.82
C ARG A 5 -18.55 -35.62 -10.70
N ASN A 6 -19.30 -35.72 -9.59
CA ASN A 6 -20.57 -35.00 -9.38
C ASN A 6 -20.44 -33.80 -8.42
N GLN A 7 -19.25 -33.18 -8.31
CA GLN A 7 -18.98 -32.04 -7.40
C GLN A 7 -19.78 -30.75 -7.66
N GLN A 8 -20.72 -30.74 -8.62
CA GLN A 8 -21.60 -29.61 -8.92
C GLN A 8 -23.00 -29.71 -8.28
N SER A 9 -23.29 -30.74 -7.48
CA SER A 9 -24.55 -30.91 -6.75
C SER A 9 -24.32 -31.00 -5.24
N ASP A 10 -25.10 -30.25 -4.46
CA ASP A 10 -25.04 -30.12 -2.99
C ASP A 10 -25.38 -31.39 -2.17
N ASP A 11 -25.48 -32.57 -2.79
CA ASP A 11 -25.96 -33.79 -2.13
C ASP A 11 -25.05 -35.01 -2.30
N GLY A 12 -23.82 -34.89 -1.79
CA GLY A 12 -22.86 -35.99 -1.73
C GLY A 12 -23.34 -37.17 -0.87
N LEU A 13 -24.26 -36.94 0.08
CA LEU A 13 -24.85 -37.99 0.91
C LEU A 13 -25.83 -38.84 0.09
N GLN A 14 -26.76 -38.23 -0.66
CA GLN A 14 -27.63 -38.96 -1.57
C GLN A 14 -26.87 -39.76 -2.64
N ILE A 15 -25.75 -39.23 -3.17
CA ILE A 15 -24.95 -39.98 -4.17
C ILE A 15 -24.32 -41.23 -3.53
N TRP A 16 -23.88 -41.14 -2.27
CA TRP A 16 -23.41 -42.30 -1.51
C TRP A 16 -24.55 -43.29 -1.23
N GLU A 17 -25.68 -42.83 -0.69
CA GLU A 17 -26.83 -43.67 -0.32
C GLU A 17 -27.44 -44.43 -1.52
N ASN A 18 -27.47 -43.80 -2.69
CA ASN A 18 -28.00 -44.41 -3.92
C ASN A 18 -27.01 -45.34 -4.64
N ASN A 19 -25.75 -45.45 -4.20
CA ASN A 19 -24.73 -46.27 -4.85
C ASN A 19 -24.35 -47.52 -4.02
N SER A 20 -25.16 -48.57 -4.15
CA SER A 20 -24.95 -49.85 -3.45
C SER A 20 -23.65 -50.57 -3.82
N GLU A 21 -23.16 -50.43 -5.05
CA GLU A 21 -21.90 -51.04 -5.50
C GLU A 21 -20.69 -50.41 -4.79
N LEU A 22 -20.67 -49.07 -4.70
CA LEU A 22 -19.63 -48.32 -3.99
C LEU A 22 -19.68 -48.59 -2.48
N GLN A 23 -20.88 -48.68 -1.89
CA GLN A 23 -21.05 -49.07 -0.48
C GLN A 23 -20.42 -50.44 -0.19
N ILE A 24 -20.70 -51.46 -1.02
CA ILE A 24 -20.14 -52.81 -0.86
C ILE A 24 -18.61 -52.78 -1.02
N LEU A 25 -18.09 -52.09 -2.04
CA LEU A 25 -16.64 -51.98 -2.27
C LEU A 25 -15.92 -51.30 -1.10
N ILE A 26 -16.46 -50.19 -0.59
CA ILE A 26 -15.90 -49.48 0.56
C ILE A 26 -16.04 -50.31 1.84
N GLN A 27 -17.13 -51.04 2.06
CA GLN A 27 -17.30 -51.94 3.20
C GLN A 27 -16.28 -53.09 3.20
N LEU A 28 -16.04 -53.72 2.04
CA LEU A 28 -15.03 -54.76 1.87
C LEU A 28 -13.61 -54.20 2.10
N TYR A 29 -13.32 -53.00 1.57
CA TYR A 29 -12.04 -52.34 1.75
C TYR A 29 -11.81 -51.93 3.22
N ASN A 30 -12.82 -51.37 3.88
CA ASN A 30 -12.81 -51.05 5.31
C ASN A 30 -12.60 -52.31 6.17
N SER A 31 -13.20 -53.44 5.78
CA SER A 31 -12.96 -54.74 6.45
C SER A 31 -11.50 -55.18 6.35
N ALA A 32 -10.81 -54.89 5.24
CA ALA A 32 -9.37 -55.13 5.11
C ALA A 32 -8.52 -54.12 5.92
N LEU A 33 -8.94 -52.87 6.02
CA LEU A 33 -8.30 -51.85 6.86
C LEU A 33 -8.41 -52.18 8.37
N ASN A 34 -9.53 -52.72 8.84
CA ASN A 34 -9.71 -53.09 10.26
C ASN A 34 -8.87 -54.31 10.71
N LEU A 35 -8.10 -54.94 9.82
CA LEU A 35 -7.17 -55.99 10.21
C LEU A 35 -6.01 -55.43 11.07
N PRO A 36 -5.40 -56.26 11.95
CA PRO A 36 -4.15 -55.93 12.61
C PRO A 36 -3.06 -55.59 11.59
N LEU A 37 -2.18 -54.62 11.90
CA LEU A 37 -1.28 -53.97 10.94
C LEU A 37 -0.53 -54.92 9.98
N ASP A 38 0.06 -56.01 10.46
CA ASP A 38 0.76 -56.97 9.58
C ASP A 38 -0.18 -57.67 8.59
N LYS A 39 -1.38 -58.08 9.06
CA LYS A 39 -2.41 -58.68 8.21
C LYS A 39 -3.02 -57.66 7.25
N ARG A 40 -3.19 -56.40 7.70
CA ARG A 40 -3.62 -55.26 6.89
C ARG A 40 -2.66 -55.01 5.72
N ARG A 41 -1.35 -54.93 6.01
CA ARG A 41 -0.29 -54.74 5.00
C ARG A 41 -0.25 -55.89 3.98
N GLN A 42 -0.40 -57.14 4.45
CA GLN A 42 -0.53 -58.30 3.56
C GLN A 42 -1.78 -58.22 2.69
N ALA A 43 -2.95 -57.94 3.27
CA ALA A 43 -4.22 -57.82 2.55
C ALA A 43 -4.16 -56.71 1.49
N LEU A 44 -3.65 -55.52 1.83
CA LEU A 44 -3.49 -54.43 0.87
C LEU A 44 -2.51 -54.78 -0.26
N ALA A 45 -1.40 -55.47 0.02
CA ALA A 45 -0.48 -55.93 -1.02
C ALA A 45 -1.11 -56.98 -1.97
N HIS A 46 -2.00 -57.84 -1.45
CA HIS A 46 -2.80 -58.76 -2.27
C HIS A 46 -3.83 -58.02 -3.13
N ILE A 47 -4.53 -57.04 -2.54
CA ILE A 47 -5.51 -56.18 -3.23
C ILE A 47 -4.81 -55.37 -4.35
N GLU A 48 -3.72 -54.69 -4.04
CA GLU A 48 -2.90 -53.91 -5.00
C GLU A 48 -2.47 -54.77 -6.18
N ARG A 49 -1.98 -55.99 -5.93
CA ARG A 49 -1.55 -56.94 -6.95
C ARG A 49 -2.71 -57.38 -7.86
N GLU A 50 -3.83 -57.80 -7.29
CA GLU A 50 -4.95 -58.31 -8.08
C GLU A 50 -5.69 -57.21 -8.84
N ILE A 51 -5.85 -56.03 -8.23
CA ILE A 51 -6.37 -54.84 -8.93
C ILE A 51 -5.44 -54.46 -10.09
N SER A 52 -4.12 -54.37 -9.85
CA SER A 52 -3.15 -54.10 -10.92
C SER A 52 -3.23 -55.11 -12.05
N ARG A 53 -3.40 -56.40 -11.73
CA ARG A 53 -3.57 -57.48 -12.73
C ARG A 53 -4.85 -57.28 -13.54
N LEU A 54 -5.98 -56.98 -12.89
CA LEU A 54 -7.26 -56.75 -13.57
C LEU A 54 -7.18 -55.52 -14.48
N SER A 55 -6.72 -54.37 -13.98
CA SER A 55 -6.57 -53.15 -14.79
C SER A 55 -5.58 -53.30 -15.95
N MET A 56 -4.51 -54.09 -15.78
CA MET A 56 -3.62 -54.44 -16.91
C MET A 56 -4.32 -55.27 -17.98
N ILE A 57 -5.23 -56.18 -17.61
CA ILE A 57 -5.99 -57.01 -18.56
C ILE A 57 -7.01 -56.15 -19.31
N GLU A 58 -7.86 -55.39 -18.59
CA GLU A 58 -8.91 -54.57 -19.20
C GLU A 58 -8.33 -53.50 -20.14
N SER A 59 -7.35 -52.73 -19.67
CA SER A 59 -6.75 -51.67 -20.48
C SER A 59 -5.72 -52.16 -21.52
N SER A 60 -5.45 -53.47 -21.61
CA SER A 60 -4.38 -54.03 -22.47
C SER A 60 -4.51 -53.63 -23.94
N LYS A 61 -5.71 -53.66 -24.50
CA LYS A 61 -5.99 -53.29 -25.90
C LYS A 61 -5.69 -51.81 -26.16
N ALA A 62 -6.25 -50.93 -25.34
CA ALA A 62 -6.07 -49.49 -25.47
C ALA A 62 -4.60 -49.07 -25.22
N ARG A 63 -3.90 -49.70 -24.27
CA ARG A 63 -2.45 -49.47 -24.06
C ARG A 63 -1.63 -49.83 -25.31
N ASN A 64 -1.91 -50.96 -25.95
CA ASN A 64 -1.22 -51.34 -27.19
C ASN A 64 -1.50 -50.36 -28.34
N GLU A 65 -2.74 -49.88 -28.45
CA GLU A 65 -3.13 -48.88 -29.44
C GLU A 65 -2.43 -47.53 -29.21
N ALA A 66 -2.35 -47.06 -27.97
CA ALA A 66 -1.61 -45.86 -27.59
C ALA A 66 -0.11 -45.98 -27.87
N ILE A 67 0.50 -47.15 -27.66
CA ILE A 67 1.92 -47.41 -27.98
C ILE A 67 2.15 -47.32 -29.49
N LEU A 68 1.30 -47.96 -30.31
CA LEU A 68 1.39 -47.91 -31.77
C LEU A 68 1.23 -46.49 -32.31
N LYS A 69 0.26 -45.73 -31.77
CA LYS A 69 0.07 -44.31 -32.09
C LYS A 69 1.24 -43.42 -31.65
N LYS A 70 1.87 -43.70 -30.50
CA LYS A 70 3.08 -42.99 -30.06
C LYS A 70 4.30 -43.30 -30.93
N GLU A 71 4.36 -44.48 -31.54
CA GLU A 71 5.33 -44.76 -32.61
C GLU A 71 5.00 -44.05 -33.92
N GLU A 72 3.72 -43.92 -34.29
CA GLU A 72 3.28 -43.13 -35.45
C GLU A 72 3.71 -41.67 -35.30
N LEU A 73 3.45 -41.05 -34.14
CA LEU A 73 3.87 -39.68 -33.81
C LEU A 73 5.41 -39.51 -33.89
N ARG A 74 6.17 -40.46 -33.32
CA ARG A 74 7.64 -40.44 -33.42
C ARG A 74 8.14 -40.55 -34.87
N LYS A 75 7.42 -41.24 -35.75
CA LYS A 75 7.75 -41.38 -37.17
C LYS A 75 7.33 -40.13 -37.96
N SER A 76 6.23 -39.44 -37.60
CA SER A 76 5.82 -38.19 -38.24
C SER A 76 6.76 -37.03 -37.90
N SER A 77 7.20 -36.89 -36.65
CA SER A 77 8.13 -35.81 -36.26
C SER A 77 9.56 -35.95 -36.84
N LEU A 78 9.86 -37.06 -37.51
CA LEU A 78 11.10 -37.28 -38.28
C LEU A 78 10.94 -36.99 -39.78
N VAL A 79 9.72 -36.76 -40.26
CA VAL A 79 9.39 -36.56 -41.67
C VAL A 79 8.45 -35.35 -41.76
N ASN A 80 8.99 -34.14 -42.01
CA ASN A 80 8.28 -32.85 -42.06
C ASN A 80 6.84 -32.91 -42.62
N ARG A 81 5.87 -33.27 -41.78
CA ARG A 81 4.43 -33.24 -42.04
C ARG A 81 3.83 -31.96 -41.46
N SER A 82 2.55 -31.71 -41.71
CA SER A 82 1.90 -30.52 -41.17
C SER A 82 1.76 -30.60 -39.65
N ARG A 83 1.79 -29.45 -38.96
CA ARG A 83 1.48 -29.37 -37.52
C ARG A 83 0.06 -29.87 -37.19
N GLU A 84 -0.86 -29.83 -38.16
CA GLU A 84 -2.23 -30.31 -37.99
C GLU A 84 -2.29 -31.84 -37.92
N ASP A 85 -1.47 -32.54 -38.73
CA ASP A 85 -1.35 -34.00 -38.67
C ASP A 85 -0.77 -34.47 -37.33
N GLU A 86 0.28 -33.81 -36.83
CA GLU A 86 0.89 -34.13 -35.53
C GLU A 86 -0.10 -33.91 -34.38
N LYS A 87 -0.80 -32.76 -34.39
CA LYS A 87 -1.82 -32.44 -33.38
C LYS A 87 -2.95 -33.46 -33.37
N LYS A 88 -3.44 -33.87 -34.54
CA LYS A 88 -4.49 -34.89 -34.63
C LYS A 88 -4.06 -36.24 -34.04
N ILE A 89 -2.80 -36.64 -34.27
CA ILE A 89 -2.24 -37.87 -33.66
C ILE A 89 -2.10 -37.69 -32.14
N GLN A 90 -1.73 -36.51 -31.64
CA GLN A 90 -1.71 -36.20 -30.20
C GLN A 90 -3.11 -36.28 -29.58
N ASP A 91 -4.13 -35.71 -30.22
CA ASP A 91 -5.53 -35.76 -29.77
C ASP A 91 -6.06 -37.22 -29.72
N GLU A 92 -5.74 -38.04 -30.74
CA GLU A 92 -6.04 -39.48 -30.76
C GLU A 92 -5.34 -40.22 -29.61
N ILE A 93 -4.05 -39.97 -29.36
CA ILE A 93 -3.29 -40.54 -28.24
C ILE A 93 -3.89 -40.13 -26.89
N ALA A 94 -4.25 -38.86 -26.72
CA ALA A 94 -4.85 -38.34 -25.50
C ALA A 94 -6.20 -39.01 -25.20
N LYS A 95 -7.03 -39.24 -26.22
CA LYS A 95 -8.29 -39.97 -26.08
C LYS A 95 -8.08 -41.43 -25.66
N ILE A 96 -7.15 -42.14 -26.30
CA ILE A 96 -6.86 -43.55 -25.94
C ILE A 96 -6.31 -43.63 -24.50
N TRP A 97 -5.48 -42.66 -24.06
CA TRP A 97 -5.05 -42.61 -22.67
C TRP A 97 -6.17 -42.29 -21.69
N ALA A 98 -7.17 -41.49 -22.07
CA ALA A 98 -8.37 -41.28 -21.25
C ALA A 98 -9.19 -42.58 -21.10
N GLU A 99 -9.30 -43.38 -22.17
CA GLU A 99 -9.92 -44.71 -22.12
C GLU A 99 -9.12 -45.69 -21.23
N VAL A 100 -7.78 -45.69 -21.32
CA VAL A 100 -6.90 -46.46 -20.40
C VAL A 100 -7.05 -46.01 -18.96
N ASP A 101 -7.15 -44.70 -18.72
CA ASP A 101 -7.35 -44.10 -17.40
C ASP A 101 -8.71 -44.52 -16.81
N ASP A 102 -9.80 -44.49 -17.58
CA ASP A 102 -11.14 -44.96 -17.17
C ASP A 102 -11.22 -46.47 -16.90
N MET A 103 -10.35 -47.27 -17.54
CA MET A 103 -10.20 -48.72 -17.31
C MET A 103 -9.18 -49.08 -16.22
N SER A 104 -8.53 -48.09 -15.59
CA SER A 104 -7.53 -48.29 -14.55
C SER A 104 -8.07 -48.06 -13.15
N LEU A 105 -7.69 -48.92 -12.21
CA LEU A 105 -8.06 -48.87 -10.80
C LEU A 105 -6.79 -49.15 -9.98
N GLY A 106 -6.70 -48.61 -8.77
CA GLY A 106 -5.57 -48.78 -7.85
C GLY A 106 -5.93 -48.36 -6.43
N LEU A 107 -5.05 -48.58 -5.45
CA LEU A 107 -5.32 -48.29 -4.03
C LEU A 107 -5.58 -46.80 -3.76
N GLU A 108 -4.96 -45.92 -4.55
CA GLU A 108 -5.17 -44.47 -4.53
C GLU A 108 -6.63 -44.08 -4.80
N HIS A 109 -7.35 -44.84 -5.62
CA HIS A 109 -8.78 -44.61 -5.87
C HIS A 109 -9.63 -44.86 -4.61
N PHE A 110 -9.28 -45.85 -3.79
CA PHE A 110 -9.96 -46.08 -2.51
C PHE A 110 -9.63 -44.99 -1.50
N PHE A 111 -8.37 -44.55 -1.43
CA PHE A 111 -7.95 -43.42 -0.61
C PHE A 111 -8.70 -42.11 -0.99
N ARG A 112 -8.85 -41.85 -2.29
CA ARG A 112 -9.59 -40.72 -2.85
C ARG A 112 -11.07 -40.72 -2.48
N GLU A 113 -11.77 -41.86 -2.59
CA GLU A 113 -13.19 -41.97 -2.25
C GLU A 113 -13.39 -41.90 -0.73
N LEU A 114 -12.54 -42.55 0.08
CA LEU A 114 -12.56 -42.42 1.55
C LEU A 114 -12.36 -40.98 2.01
N GLY A 115 -11.50 -40.20 1.36
CA GLY A 115 -11.34 -38.77 1.67
C GLY A 115 -12.59 -37.92 1.39
N GLN A 116 -13.42 -38.29 0.39
CA GLN A 116 -14.71 -37.65 0.16
C GLN A 116 -15.76 -38.09 1.20
N LEU A 117 -15.80 -39.38 1.53
CA LEU A 117 -16.68 -39.90 2.58
C LEU A 117 -16.35 -39.29 3.94
N PHE A 118 -15.07 -39.18 4.30
CA PHE A 118 -14.63 -38.46 5.50
C PHE A 118 -15.18 -37.03 5.55
N LYS A 119 -15.14 -36.28 4.42
CA LYS A 119 -15.70 -34.92 4.35
C LYS A 119 -17.22 -34.91 4.56
N ILE A 120 -17.96 -35.84 3.93
CA ILE A 120 -19.42 -35.95 4.04
C ILE A 120 -19.83 -36.34 5.47
N PHE A 121 -19.17 -37.34 6.05
CA PHE A 121 -19.50 -37.90 7.36
C PHE A 121 -19.04 -36.98 8.50
N SER A 122 -17.92 -36.25 8.36
CA SER A 122 -17.47 -35.28 9.37
C SER A 122 -18.51 -34.18 9.67
N VAL A 123 -19.39 -33.88 8.71
CA VAL A 123 -20.50 -32.90 8.88
C VAL A 123 -21.77 -33.60 9.36
N ASN A 124 -22.15 -34.71 8.72
CA ASN A 124 -23.46 -35.34 8.92
C ASN A 124 -23.49 -36.40 10.05
N MET A 125 -22.42 -37.16 10.22
CA MET A 125 -22.28 -38.23 11.21
C MET A 125 -20.86 -38.25 11.83
N PRO A 126 -20.50 -37.25 12.65
CA PRO A 126 -19.13 -37.06 13.16
C PRO A 126 -18.63 -38.16 14.11
N ASN A 127 -19.52 -39.05 14.57
CA ASN A 127 -19.19 -40.19 15.43
C ASN A 127 -19.02 -41.52 14.66
N ASP A 128 -19.05 -41.50 13.33
CA ASP A 128 -18.91 -42.70 12.49
C ASP A 128 -17.45 -43.21 12.45
N ASP A 129 -17.26 -44.52 12.31
CA ASP A 129 -15.95 -45.16 12.20
C ASP A 129 -15.11 -44.60 11.02
N ILE A 130 -15.77 -44.13 9.95
CA ILE A 130 -15.14 -43.43 8.82
C ILE A 130 -14.44 -42.13 9.27
N VAL A 131 -14.97 -41.46 10.28
CA VAL A 131 -14.43 -40.19 10.82
C VAL A 131 -13.43 -40.46 11.94
N LEU A 132 -13.68 -41.45 12.80
CA LEU A 132 -12.91 -41.68 14.03
C LEU A 132 -11.76 -42.70 13.91
N GLU A 133 -11.98 -43.82 13.22
CA GLU A 133 -10.99 -44.91 13.13
C GLU A 133 -10.20 -44.88 11.82
N LEU A 134 -10.83 -44.64 10.66
CA LEU A 134 -10.11 -44.69 9.38
C LEU A 134 -8.88 -43.76 9.26
N PRO A 135 -8.86 -42.51 9.76
CA PRO A 135 -7.65 -41.68 9.70
C PRO A 135 -6.48 -42.29 10.49
N LYS A 136 -6.76 -42.92 11.63
CA LYS A 136 -5.81 -43.64 12.48
C LYS A 136 -5.29 -44.91 11.78
N LEU A 137 -6.16 -45.71 11.17
CA LEU A 137 -5.73 -46.90 10.43
C LEU A 137 -4.81 -46.55 9.24
N TYR A 138 -5.03 -45.38 8.61
CA TYR A 138 -4.15 -44.84 7.59
C TYR A 138 -2.86 -44.22 8.13
N SER A 139 -2.86 -43.62 9.33
CA SER A 139 -1.61 -43.17 9.96
C SER A 139 -0.70 -44.34 10.30
N GLU A 140 -1.24 -45.42 10.88
CA GLU A 140 -0.52 -46.68 11.13
C GLU A 140 0.09 -47.27 9.84
N LEU A 141 -0.65 -47.22 8.72
CA LEU A 141 -0.16 -47.65 7.42
C LEU A 141 1.01 -46.79 6.93
N LEU A 142 0.88 -45.45 7.01
CA LEU A 142 1.93 -44.52 6.59
C LEU A 142 3.20 -44.67 7.45
N ILE A 143 3.04 -44.81 8.78
CA ILE A 143 4.12 -45.13 9.74
C ILE A 143 4.83 -46.45 9.34
N SER A 144 4.08 -47.45 8.89
CA SER A 144 4.62 -48.73 8.39
C SER A 144 5.28 -48.65 6.99
N GLY A 145 5.46 -47.44 6.45
CA GLY A 145 6.04 -47.18 5.14
C GLY A 145 5.13 -47.46 3.96
N HIS A 146 3.80 -47.49 4.13
CA HIS A 146 2.86 -47.55 3.00
C HIS A 146 2.86 -46.22 2.21
N THR A 147 2.50 -46.28 0.92
CA THR A 147 2.35 -45.09 0.09
C THR A 147 0.93 -44.52 0.23
N ILE A 148 0.81 -43.21 0.38
CA ILE A 148 -0.48 -42.50 0.21
C ILE A 148 -0.37 -41.41 -0.85
N GLU A 149 -1.51 -41.03 -1.43
CA GLU A 149 -1.57 -39.89 -2.35
C GLU A 149 -1.68 -38.57 -1.55
N LEU A 150 -0.78 -37.63 -1.83
CA LEU A 150 -0.78 -36.28 -1.24
C LEU A 150 -1.56 -35.29 -2.12
N LEU A 151 -1.32 -35.33 -3.44
CA LEU A 151 -2.02 -34.49 -4.44
C LEU A 151 -2.70 -35.40 -5.45
N ASN A 152 -4.02 -35.27 -5.60
CA ASN A 152 -4.82 -36.07 -6.52
C ASN A 152 -4.44 -35.79 -7.98
N GLY A 153 -3.94 -36.79 -8.69
CA GLY A 153 -3.51 -36.67 -10.09
C GLY A 153 -4.60 -36.40 -11.14
N ASP A 154 -5.87 -36.48 -10.76
CA ASP A 154 -7.00 -36.29 -11.67
C ASP A 154 -7.49 -34.85 -11.57
N THR A 155 -7.86 -34.45 -10.36
CA THR A 155 -8.35 -33.11 -10.05
C THR A 155 -7.22 -32.08 -9.95
N GLY A 156 -6.01 -32.51 -9.58
CA GLY A 156 -4.92 -31.61 -9.22
C GLY A 156 -5.13 -30.93 -7.87
N THR A 157 -5.76 -31.61 -6.89
CA THR A 157 -6.12 -31.02 -5.58
C THR A 157 -5.78 -31.94 -4.40
N ILE A 158 -5.62 -31.36 -3.20
CA ILE A 158 -5.38 -32.10 -1.94
C ILE A 158 -6.71 -32.34 -1.24
N SER A 159 -6.91 -33.53 -0.65
CA SER A 159 -8.03 -33.79 0.27
C SER A 159 -7.66 -33.30 1.67
N GLU A 160 -7.63 -31.97 1.84
CA GLU A 160 -7.01 -31.29 2.99
C GLU A 160 -7.51 -31.78 4.35
N ALA A 161 -8.84 -31.90 4.52
CA ALA A 161 -9.43 -32.34 5.78
C ALA A 161 -9.04 -33.79 6.14
N TRP A 162 -9.05 -34.69 5.15
CA TRP A 162 -8.70 -36.10 5.31
C TRP A 162 -7.20 -36.30 5.60
N PHE A 163 -6.34 -35.65 4.81
CA PHE A 163 -4.90 -35.67 5.04
C PHE A 163 -4.52 -35.07 6.40
N SER A 164 -5.16 -33.97 6.79
CA SER A 164 -4.97 -33.33 8.10
C SER A 164 -5.42 -34.21 9.27
N ALA A 165 -6.47 -35.01 9.11
CA ALA A 165 -6.88 -35.99 10.11
C ALA A 165 -5.82 -37.08 10.30
N ILE A 166 -5.30 -37.68 9.21
CA ILE A 166 -4.21 -38.67 9.26
C ILE A 166 -2.97 -38.08 9.95
N CYS A 167 -2.55 -36.88 9.56
CA CYS A 167 -1.37 -36.22 10.14
C CYS A 167 -1.54 -35.94 11.64
N LYS A 168 -2.73 -35.56 12.11
CA LYS A 168 -3.00 -35.37 13.55
C LYS A 168 -2.76 -36.63 14.37
N HIS A 169 -3.09 -37.81 13.87
CA HIS A 169 -2.77 -39.06 14.58
C HIS A 169 -1.25 -39.28 14.70
N ILE A 170 -0.49 -39.02 13.63
CA ILE A 170 0.99 -39.09 13.64
C ILE A 170 1.58 -38.07 14.63
N CYS A 171 1.08 -36.83 14.64
CA CYS A 171 1.48 -35.80 15.60
C CYS A 171 1.15 -36.19 17.05
N ASN A 172 0.07 -36.92 17.30
CA ASN A 172 -0.30 -37.37 18.64
C ASN A 172 0.56 -38.55 19.12
N GLU A 173 0.92 -39.48 18.21
CA GLU A 173 1.76 -40.65 18.53
C GLU A 173 3.26 -40.27 18.62
N TYR A 174 3.73 -39.37 17.75
CA TYR A 174 5.11 -38.87 17.73
C TYR A 174 5.17 -37.32 17.76
N PRO A 175 4.90 -36.67 18.92
CA PRO A 175 4.81 -35.20 19.01
C PRO A 175 6.08 -34.42 18.67
N LYS A 176 7.23 -35.09 18.59
CA LYS A 176 8.55 -34.50 18.28
C LYS A 176 9.26 -35.24 17.13
N LEU A 177 8.50 -35.80 16.19
CA LEU A 177 9.05 -36.54 15.06
C LEU A 177 9.86 -35.59 14.16
N ARG A 178 11.19 -35.67 14.19
CA ARG A 178 12.07 -34.90 13.32
C ARG A 178 12.16 -35.58 11.97
N ILE A 179 11.91 -34.86 10.90
CA ILE A 179 11.87 -35.41 9.55
C ILE A 179 12.83 -34.71 8.59
N PHE A 180 13.16 -35.40 7.51
CA PHE A 180 13.79 -34.81 6.34
C PHE A 180 13.04 -35.27 5.08
N VAL A 181 12.60 -34.31 4.26
CA VAL A 181 11.68 -34.53 3.15
C VAL A 181 12.43 -34.46 1.82
N ILE A 182 12.29 -35.50 1.00
CA ILE A 182 12.98 -35.68 -0.27
C ILE A 182 11.94 -35.89 -1.37
N SER A 183 11.89 -35.01 -2.37
CA SER A 183 11.05 -35.19 -3.57
C SER A 183 11.88 -35.49 -4.82
N ILE A 184 11.24 -36.01 -5.87
CA ILE A 184 11.88 -36.24 -7.17
C ILE A 184 11.05 -35.71 -8.35
N LEU A 185 11.52 -34.65 -9.01
CA LEU A 185 10.89 -34.10 -10.21
C LEU A 185 11.63 -34.51 -11.48
N GLY A 186 10.96 -34.37 -12.63
CA GLY A 186 11.52 -34.70 -13.93
C GLY A 186 10.46 -35.16 -14.93
N LEU A 187 10.84 -35.17 -16.21
CA LEU A 187 9.95 -35.45 -17.33
C LEU A 187 9.30 -36.83 -17.23
N GLN A 188 8.15 -37.00 -17.89
CA GLN A 188 7.46 -38.28 -18.02
C GLN A 188 8.38 -39.41 -18.51
N SER A 189 8.28 -40.58 -17.87
CA SER A 189 9.08 -41.78 -18.17
C SER A 189 10.60 -41.62 -18.03
N SER A 190 11.08 -40.62 -17.28
CA SER A 190 12.53 -40.41 -17.01
C SER A 190 13.15 -41.39 -15.99
N GLY A 191 12.35 -42.25 -15.33
CA GLY A 191 12.83 -43.25 -14.36
C GLY A 191 12.82 -42.83 -12.89
N LYS A 192 12.07 -41.78 -12.52
CA LYS A 192 12.02 -41.21 -11.15
C LYS A 192 11.75 -42.25 -10.05
N SER A 193 10.61 -42.93 -10.12
CA SER A 193 10.18 -43.94 -9.14
C SER A 193 11.18 -45.11 -9.08
N THR A 194 11.81 -45.46 -10.20
CA THR A 194 12.91 -46.46 -10.26
C THR A 194 14.14 -45.99 -9.47
N LEU A 195 14.53 -44.72 -9.61
CA LEU A 195 15.66 -44.14 -8.89
C LEU A 195 15.39 -44.06 -7.37
N LEU A 196 14.20 -43.61 -6.94
CA LEU A 196 13.82 -43.63 -5.52
C LEU A 196 13.81 -45.05 -4.94
N ASN A 197 13.24 -46.02 -5.67
CA ASN A 197 13.24 -47.43 -5.26
C ASN A 197 14.67 -47.97 -5.12
N ALA A 198 15.60 -47.57 -6.00
CA ALA A 198 17.01 -47.96 -5.93
C ALA A 198 17.77 -47.29 -4.76
N LEU A 199 17.47 -46.03 -4.46
CA LEU A 199 18.11 -45.27 -3.37
C LEU A 199 17.68 -45.72 -1.97
N PHE A 200 16.39 -46.03 -1.77
CA PHE A 200 15.80 -46.26 -0.44
C PHE A 200 15.19 -47.66 -0.26
N ALA A 201 15.45 -48.59 -1.19
CA ALA A 201 14.89 -49.95 -1.19
C ALA A 201 13.35 -50.01 -1.06
N CYS A 202 12.66 -48.95 -1.49
CA CYS A 202 11.21 -48.81 -1.38
C CYS A 202 10.48 -49.37 -2.62
N ARG A 203 9.15 -49.31 -2.62
CA ARG A 203 8.28 -49.88 -3.67
C ARG A 203 7.23 -48.89 -4.15
N PHE A 204 7.66 -47.74 -4.66
CA PHE A 204 6.79 -46.90 -5.51
C PHE A 204 6.44 -47.68 -6.79
N ALA A 205 5.23 -47.46 -7.32
CA ALA A 205 4.75 -48.15 -8.51
C ALA A 205 5.62 -47.82 -9.74
N VAL A 206 6.00 -48.85 -10.49
CA VAL A 206 6.80 -48.74 -11.72
C VAL A 206 6.09 -49.45 -12.86
N SER A 207 5.91 -48.76 -13.99
CA SER A 207 5.26 -49.30 -15.19
C SER A 207 5.83 -48.64 -16.46
N VAL A 208 5.39 -49.10 -17.63
CA VAL A 208 5.81 -48.55 -18.93
C VAL A 208 4.73 -47.58 -19.45
N GLY A 209 4.66 -46.38 -18.86
CA GLY A 209 3.64 -45.37 -19.22
C GLY A 209 3.43 -44.27 -18.17
N ARG A 210 2.24 -43.66 -18.13
CA ARG A 210 1.79 -42.79 -17.02
C ARG A 210 1.56 -43.65 -15.76
N CYS A 211 2.58 -43.77 -14.92
CA CYS A 211 2.53 -44.61 -13.71
C CYS A 211 2.06 -43.82 -12.49
N THR A 212 2.68 -42.66 -12.30
CA THR A 212 2.43 -41.75 -11.19
C THR A 212 1.56 -40.63 -11.72
N ARG A 213 0.32 -40.51 -11.22
CA ARG A 213 -0.57 -39.38 -11.47
C ARG A 213 -0.77 -38.62 -10.16
N GLY A 214 -0.37 -37.36 -10.09
CA GLY A 214 -0.34 -36.60 -8.83
C GLY A 214 0.97 -36.73 -8.03
N LEU A 215 0.89 -36.59 -6.70
CA LEU A 215 2.02 -36.71 -5.77
C LEU A 215 1.77 -37.82 -4.76
N PHE A 216 2.76 -38.67 -4.52
CA PHE A 216 2.68 -39.80 -3.60
C PHE A 216 3.77 -39.73 -2.55
N MET A 217 3.40 -39.90 -1.28
CA MET A 217 4.33 -39.83 -0.15
C MET A 217 4.47 -41.15 0.60
N ARG A 218 5.64 -41.38 1.19
CA ARG A 218 5.94 -42.46 2.15
C ARG A 218 6.73 -41.90 3.33
N LEU A 219 6.46 -42.40 4.53
CA LEU A 219 7.23 -42.11 5.74
C LEU A 219 8.12 -43.34 6.06
N LEU A 220 9.43 -43.13 6.19
CA LEU A 220 10.42 -44.18 6.45
C LEU A 220 11.20 -43.86 7.72
N PHE A 221 10.88 -44.55 8.82
CA PHE A 221 11.61 -44.45 10.07
C PHE A 221 13.05 -44.97 9.92
N LEU A 222 13.99 -44.30 10.58
CA LEU A 222 15.40 -44.67 10.55
C LEU A 222 15.75 -45.66 11.67
N GLU A 223 16.76 -46.49 11.41
CA GLU A 223 17.45 -47.22 12.47
C GLU A 223 18.15 -46.23 13.41
N LYS A 224 18.21 -46.56 14.70
CA LYS A 224 18.64 -45.64 15.76
C LYS A 224 20.03 -45.03 15.48
N ASP A 225 20.99 -45.85 15.07
CA ASP A 225 22.36 -45.40 14.81
C ASP A 225 22.44 -44.39 13.66
N LEU A 226 21.56 -44.49 12.66
CA LEU A 226 21.45 -43.54 11.55
C LEU A 226 20.66 -42.29 11.96
N SER A 227 19.62 -42.46 12.78
CA SER A 227 18.84 -41.37 13.37
C SER A 227 19.71 -40.45 14.21
N ASP A 228 20.51 -41.01 15.12
CA ASP A 228 21.44 -40.28 15.99
C ASP A 228 22.54 -39.59 15.16
N GLN A 229 23.01 -40.20 14.07
CA GLN A 229 24.02 -39.59 13.17
C GLN A 229 23.50 -38.43 12.32
N LEU A 230 22.23 -38.47 11.90
CA LEU A 230 21.61 -37.45 11.04
C LEU A 230 20.81 -36.39 11.83
N ASN A 231 20.52 -36.63 13.11
CA ASN A 231 19.66 -35.81 13.95
C ASN A 231 18.22 -35.68 13.42
N ILE A 232 17.71 -36.76 12.83
CA ILE A 232 16.32 -36.92 12.34
C ILE A 232 15.80 -38.33 12.67
N ASP A 233 14.49 -38.52 12.73
CA ASP A 233 13.84 -39.78 13.11
C ASP A 233 13.30 -40.55 11.89
N ALA A 234 12.91 -39.84 10.82
CA ALA A 234 12.39 -40.43 9.59
C ALA A 234 12.69 -39.60 8.32
N PHE A 235 12.76 -40.28 7.17
CA PHE A 235 12.64 -39.63 5.86
C PHE A 235 11.18 -39.61 5.41
N ILE A 236 10.75 -38.51 4.77
CA ILE A 236 9.56 -38.53 3.90
C ILE A 236 10.04 -38.53 2.46
N LEU A 237 9.60 -39.50 1.66
CA LEU A 237 9.88 -39.57 0.23
C LEU A 237 8.63 -39.19 -0.56
N ILE A 238 8.77 -38.29 -1.53
CA ILE A 238 7.69 -37.81 -2.41
C ILE A 238 8.02 -38.14 -3.87
N ASP A 239 7.29 -39.08 -4.47
CA ASP A 239 7.32 -39.36 -5.92
C ASP A 239 6.26 -38.53 -6.65
N THR A 240 6.59 -38.06 -7.85
CA THR A 240 5.75 -37.10 -8.59
C THR A 240 5.32 -37.62 -9.96
N GLU A 241 4.18 -37.15 -10.47
CA GLU A 241 3.84 -37.27 -11.89
C GLU A 241 4.96 -36.73 -12.79
N GLY A 242 5.02 -37.27 -14.00
CA GLY A 242 5.97 -36.84 -15.02
C GLY A 242 5.54 -35.55 -15.69
N LEU A 243 6.32 -34.50 -15.50
CA LEU A 243 6.11 -33.21 -16.17
C LEU A 243 6.27 -33.34 -17.69
N GLY A 244 5.63 -32.44 -18.45
CA GLY A 244 5.87 -32.27 -19.87
C GLY A 244 5.47 -33.48 -20.71
N ALA A 245 4.28 -34.03 -20.49
CA ALA A 245 3.78 -35.17 -21.26
C ALA A 245 3.71 -34.82 -22.77
N PRO A 246 4.40 -35.53 -23.69
CA PRO A 246 4.44 -35.16 -25.11
C PRO A 246 3.06 -35.16 -25.80
N GLU A 247 2.16 -36.02 -25.32
CA GLU A 247 0.74 -36.07 -25.70
C GLU A 247 -0.11 -34.88 -25.23
N LYS A 248 0.41 -34.01 -24.35
CA LYS A 248 -0.27 -32.80 -23.82
C LYS A 248 0.55 -31.52 -24.04
N MET A 249 1.57 -31.57 -24.89
CA MET A 249 2.40 -30.41 -25.18
C MET A 249 1.56 -29.32 -25.85
N ASN A 250 1.65 -28.09 -25.34
CA ASN A 250 0.80 -26.94 -25.71
C ASN A 250 -0.66 -26.98 -25.20
N ASP A 251 -1.03 -27.87 -24.25
CA ASP A 251 -2.28 -27.75 -23.48
C ASP A 251 -2.06 -26.81 -22.27
N PRO A 252 -2.71 -25.62 -22.24
CA PRO A 252 -2.51 -24.66 -21.14
C PRO A 252 -2.90 -25.20 -19.76
N GLU A 253 -3.91 -26.07 -19.65
CA GLU A 253 -4.34 -26.61 -18.36
C GLU A 253 -3.43 -27.75 -17.88
N SER A 254 -2.85 -28.56 -18.78
CA SER A 254 -1.80 -29.52 -18.41
C SER A 254 -0.51 -28.81 -17.98
N GLU A 255 -0.05 -27.80 -18.73
CA GLU A 255 1.15 -27.02 -18.36
C GLU A 255 0.99 -26.33 -17.00
N LYS A 256 -0.22 -25.86 -16.69
CA LYS A 256 -0.59 -25.28 -15.39
C LYS A 256 -0.56 -26.31 -14.26
N LYS A 257 -1.09 -27.52 -14.48
CA LYS A 257 -0.99 -28.63 -13.50
C LYS A 257 0.47 -29.01 -13.22
N ASP A 258 1.30 -29.06 -14.26
CA ASP A 258 2.74 -29.32 -14.13
C ASP A 258 3.46 -28.24 -13.29
N ARG A 259 3.16 -26.95 -13.51
CA ARG A 259 3.71 -25.85 -12.70
C ARG A 259 3.26 -25.90 -11.24
N ILE A 260 1.97 -26.17 -10.98
CA ILE A 260 1.43 -26.35 -9.62
C ILE A 260 2.17 -27.49 -8.90
N LEU A 261 2.22 -28.66 -9.54
CA LEU A 261 2.78 -29.88 -8.96
C LEU A 261 4.28 -29.73 -8.66
N ALA A 262 5.05 -29.16 -9.60
CA ALA A 262 6.47 -28.92 -9.40
C ALA A 262 6.73 -27.89 -8.29
N THR A 263 6.00 -26.77 -8.30
CA THR A 263 6.15 -25.70 -7.28
C THR A 263 5.83 -26.22 -5.89
N PHE A 264 4.71 -26.94 -5.75
CA PHE A 264 4.30 -27.51 -4.47
C PHE A 264 5.28 -28.60 -3.99
N ALA A 265 5.74 -29.49 -4.88
CA ALA A 265 6.69 -30.55 -4.51
C ALA A 265 8.02 -29.99 -3.98
N ILE A 266 8.57 -28.94 -4.60
CA ILE A 266 9.82 -28.31 -4.13
C ILE A 266 9.57 -27.58 -2.80
N GLY A 267 8.48 -26.79 -2.71
CA GLY A 267 8.17 -26.00 -1.52
C GLY A 267 8.00 -26.82 -0.24
N VAL A 268 7.46 -28.04 -0.32
CA VAL A 268 7.28 -28.93 0.85
C VAL A 268 8.47 -29.87 1.11
N SER A 269 9.60 -29.70 0.42
CA SER A 269 10.78 -30.58 0.51
C SER A 269 11.98 -29.93 1.18
N ASN A 270 12.83 -30.71 1.83
CA ASN A 270 14.18 -30.25 2.22
C ASN A 270 15.18 -30.42 1.08
N LEU A 271 15.01 -31.45 0.26
CA LEU A 271 15.82 -31.71 -0.94
C LEU A 271 14.93 -32.17 -2.11
N THR A 272 15.10 -31.57 -3.28
CA THR A 272 14.45 -32.00 -4.51
C THR A 272 15.46 -32.57 -5.50
N ILE A 273 15.25 -33.82 -5.91
CA ILE A 273 16.06 -34.48 -6.94
C ILE A 273 15.46 -34.15 -8.32
N LEU A 274 16.22 -33.51 -9.21
CA LEU A 274 15.82 -33.23 -10.59
C LEU A 274 16.38 -34.31 -11.52
N ASN A 275 15.54 -35.25 -11.93
CA ASN A 275 15.91 -36.39 -12.76
C ASN A 275 15.79 -36.04 -14.26
N VAL A 276 16.92 -35.81 -14.92
CA VAL A 276 17.05 -35.33 -16.30
C VAL A 276 17.52 -36.46 -17.22
N LEU A 277 16.69 -36.80 -18.22
CA LEU A 277 16.98 -37.84 -19.22
C LEU A 277 16.97 -37.24 -20.63
N GLY A 278 18.12 -37.23 -21.31
CA GLY A 278 18.26 -36.71 -22.67
C GLY A 278 18.62 -35.21 -22.76
N GLU A 279 18.35 -34.59 -23.92
CA GLU A 279 18.78 -33.21 -24.23
C GLU A 279 17.69 -32.12 -23.99
N SER A 280 16.42 -32.50 -23.81
CA SER A 280 15.33 -31.51 -23.66
C SER A 280 15.20 -31.04 -22.21
N THR A 281 15.72 -29.84 -21.93
CA THR A 281 15.70 -29.22 -20.60
C THR A 281 14.81 -27.98 -20.51
N ARG A 282 14.25 -27.52 -21.63
CA ARG A 282 13.62 -26.19 -21.74
C ARG A 282 12.40 -26.08 -20.82
N ASP A 283 11.46 -27.00 -20.98
CA ASP A 283 10.19 -27.04 -20.25
C ASP A 283 10.43 -27.15 -18.74
N LEU A 284 11.40 -27.99 -18.32
CA LEU A 284 11.80 -28.12 -16.92
C LEU A 284 12.43 -26.84 -16.37
N THR A 285 13.21 -26.11 -17.17
CA THR A 285 13.85 -24.85 -16.74
C THR A 285 12.81 -23.75 -16.50
N GLU A 286 11.82 -23.61 -17.38
CA GLU A 286 10.74 -22.62 -17.24
C GLU A 286 9.84 -22.91 -16.03
N ILE A 287 9.47 -24.19 -15.82
CA ILE A 287 8.73 -24.62 -14.62
C ILE A 287 9.51 -24.33 -13.34
N LEU A 288 10.82 -24.58 -13.33
CA LEU A 288 11.66 -24.35 -12.16
C LEU A 288 11.83 -22.85 -11.85
N GLN A 289 11.95 -21.98 -12.86
CA GLN A 289 11.97 -20.52 -12.66
C GLN A 289 10.74 -20.03 -11.88
N ILE A 290 9.55 -20.48 -12.28
CA ILE A 290 8.30 -20.12 -11.61
C ILE A 290 8.24 -20.68 -10.19
N ALA A 291 8.65 -21.94 -9.99
CA ALA A 291 8.72 -22.54 -8.66
C ALA A 291 9.66 -21.76 -7.74
N ILE A 292 10.86 -21.41 -8.21
CA ILE A 292 11.89 -20.66 -7.49
C ILE A 292 11.39 -19.28 -7.03
N VAL A 293 10.77 -18.50 -7.92
CA VAL A 293 10.20 -17.19 -7.55
C VAL A 293 9.00 -17.35 -6.61
N THR A 294 8.18 -18.39 -6.80
CA THR A 294 7.05 -18.68 -5.89
C THR A 294 7.52 -19.08 -4.49
N MET A 295 8.65 -19.79 -4.35
CA MET A 295 9.22 -20.11 -3.03
C MET A 295 9.72 -18.87 -2.30
N ALA A 296 10.38 -17.93 -2.99
CA ALA A 296 10.77 -16.64 -2.41
C ALA A 296 9.56 -15.79 -1.95
N ARG A 297 8.39 -15.99 -2.58
CA ARG A 297 7.10 -15.44 -2.13
C ARG A 297 6.47 -16.20 -0.95
N LEU A 298 6.95 -17.39 -0.58
CA LEU A 298 6.32 -18.25 0.43
C LEU A 298 7.23 -18.64 1.60
N GLU A 299 8.47 -18.14 1.61
CA GLU A 299 9.47 -18.33 2.67
C GLU A 299 9.14 -17.50 3.94
N LYS A 300 7.92 -17.68 4.46
CA LYS A 300 7.59 -17.54 5.90
C LYS A 300 7.96 -18.80 6.68
N ALA A 301 7.99 -19.94 5.98
CA ALA A 301 8.37 -21.24 6.51
C ALA A 301 9.88 -21.33 6.72
N GLU A 302 10.32 -22.00 7.79
CA GLU A 302 11.75 -22.32 8.05
C GLU A 302 12.30 -23.42 7.10
N MET A 303 11.55 -23.75 6.04
CA MET A 303 11.97 -24.65 4.98
C MET A 303 12.63 -23.87 3.85
N ALA A 304 13.95 -23.92 3.81
CA ALA A 304 14.72 -23.54 2.62
C ALA A 304 15.05 -24.81 1.79
N PRO A 305 14.30 -25.08 0.70
CA PRO A 305 14.47 -26.28 -0.11
C PRO A 305 15.75 -26.22 -0.95
N ASP A 306 16.48 -27.33 -0.97
CA ASP A 306 17.69 -27.52 -1.76
C ASP A 306 17.40 -28.38 -3.02
N ILE A 307 18.27 -28.33 -4.02
CA ILE A 307 18.07 -28.99 -5.33
C ILE A 307 19.32 -29.77 -5.75
N LEU A 308 19.14 -31.01 -6.21
CA LEU A 308 20.20 -31.86 -6.74
C LEU A 308 19.81 -32.44 -8.11
N MET A 309 20.58 -32.14 -9.15
CA MET A 309 20.34 -32.62 -10.52
C MET A 309 21.00 -33.97 -10.76
N VAL A 310 20.23 -34.94 -11.26
CA VAL A 310 20.69 -36.27 -11.68
C VAL A 310 20.52 -36.36 -13.19
N GLN A 311 21.62 -36.45 -13.93
CA GLN A 311 21.60 -36.43 -15.40
C GLN A 311 22.09 -37.75 -15.98
N HIS A 312 21.20 -38.46 -16.68
CA HIS A 312 21.51 -39.73 -17.33
C HIS A 312 22.28 -39.49 -18.63
N VAL A 313 23.53 -39.93 -18.67
CA VAL A 313 24.46 -39.73 -19.79
C VAL A 313 24.38 -40.91 -20.76
N SER A 314 24.54 -40.63 -22.06
CA SER A 314 24.74 -41.63 -23.10
C SER A 314 25.98 -41.29 -23.93
N GLU A 315 26.53 -42.26 -24.68
CA GLU A 315 27.73 -42.08 -25.53
C GLU A 315 27.65 -40.86 -26.47
N ARG A 316 26.44 -40.48 -26.89
CA ARG A 316 26.19 -39.34 -27.79
C ARG A 316 26.26 -37.98 -27.07
N ASN A 317 26.11 -37.96 -25.75
CA ASN A 317 25.86 -36.75 -24.96
C ASN A 317 27.01 -36.40 -24.00
N ILE A 318 28.11 -37.18 -23.99
CA ILE A 318 29.27 -36.97 -23.09
C ILE A 318 29.86 -35.55 -23.23
N ALA A 319 29.85 -34.99 -24.45
CA ALA A 319 30.34 -33.64 -24.73
C ALA A 319 29.43 -32.50 -24.24
N LYS A 320 28.22 -32.80 -23.73
CA LYS A 320 27.19 -31.81 -23.31
C LYS A 320 26.75 -31.97 -21.85
N ILE A 321 27.51 -32.68 -21.02
CA ILE A 321 27.11 -32.99 -19.63
C ILE A 321 26.79 -31.72 -18.82
N SER A 322 27.51 -30.61 -19.02
CA SER A 322 27.27 -29.36 -18.29
C SER A 322 26.14 -28.47 -18.85
N GLU A 323 25.55 -28.78 -20.01
CA GLU A 323 24.56 -27.89 -20.66
C GLU A 323 23.27 -27.72 -19.83
N PRO A 324 22.69 -28.77 -19.21
CA PRO A 324 21.51 -28.63 -18.34
C PRO A 324 21.80 -27.82 -17.08
N GLU A 325 22.97 -28.02 -16.46
CA GLU A 325 23.41 -27.31 -15.27
C GLU A 325 23.61 -25.82 -15.56
N GLU A 326 24.27 -25.48 -16.68
CA GLU A 326 24.46 -24.09 -17.11
C GLU A 326 23.15 -23.38 -17.41
N LYS A 327 22.18 -24.06 -18.04
CA LYS A 327 20.83 -23.51 -18.27
C LYS A 327 20.08 -23.26 -16.97
N PHE A 328 20.07 -24.23 -16.05
CA PHE A 328 19.46 -24.07 -14.73
C PHE A 328 20.13 -22.95 -13.92
N ARG A 329 21.46 -22.87 -13.97
CA ARG A 329 22.24 -21.79 -13.33
C ARG A 329 21.94 -20.41 -13.92
N GLY A 330 21.81 -20.30 -15.23
CA GLY A 330 21.38 -19.08 -15.90
C GLY A 330 19.98 -18.66 -15.44
N ALA A 331 19.05 -19.62 -15.42
CA ALA A 331 17.67 -19.43 -15.02
C ALA A 331 17.50 -19.04 -13.53
N LEU A 332 18.26 -19.66 -12.62
CA LEU A 332 18.29 -19.29 -11.20
C LEU A 332 18.90 -17.89 -11.02
N ARG A 333 19.97 -17.54 -11.74
CA ARG A 333 20.56 -16.18 -11.67
C ARG A 333 19.58 -15.12 -12.16
N GLU A 334 18.80 -15.42 -13.19
CA GLU A 334 17.73 -14.55 -13.66
C GLU A 334 16.64 -14.39 -12.57
N ALA A 335 16.18 -15.50 -11.99
CA ALA A 335 15.22 -15.49 -10.87
C ALA A 335 15.73 -14.70 -9.64
N LEU A 336 17.00 -14.89 -9.26
CA LEU A 336 17.67 -14.18 -8.16
C LEU A 336 17.75 -12.68 -8.42
N LYS A 337 18.25 -12.29 -9.61
CA LYS A 337 18.37 -10.89 -10.01
C LYS A 337 17.03 -10.18 -9.90
N ILE A 338 15.98 -10.83 -10.38
CA ILE A 338 14.60 -10.34 -10.34
C ILE A 338 14.07 -10.27 -8.91
N ALA A 339 14.34 -11.30 -8.11
CA ALA A 339 13.91 -11.39 -6.73
C ALA A 339 14.51 -10.29 -5.84
N ASP A 340 15.68 -9.76 -6.21
CA ASP A 340 16.28 -8.57 -5.59
C ASP A 340 15.87 -7.24 -6.27
N GLU A 341 15.63 -7.21 -7.59
CA GLU A 341 15.30 -5.97 -8.34
C GLU A 341 13.81 -5.56 -8.28
N GLN A 342 12.88 -6.51 -8.10
CA GLN A 342 11.42 -6.32 -8.17
C GLN A 342 10.69 -6.91 -6.95
N ASP A 343 11.35 -6.91 -5.78
CA ASP A 343 10.89 -7.65 -4.60
C ASP A 343 9.51 -7.21 -4.08
N ILE A 344 9.22 -5.90 -4.12
CA ILE A 344 7.91 -5.33 -3.77
C ILE A 344 6.87 -5.70 -4.84
N GLU A 345 7.15 -5.45 -6.13
CA GLU A 345 6.20 -5.73 -7.22
C GLU A 345 5.83 -7.23 -7.31
N MET A 346 6.77 -8.12 -6.97
CA MET A 346 6.53 -9.56 -6.95
C MET A 346 5.95 -10.11 -5.65
N GLY A 347 5.82 -9.30 -4.59
CA GLY A 347 5.34 -9.78 -3.29
C GLY A 347 6.27 -10.82 -2.66
N ILE A 348 7.58 -10.71 -2.88
CA ILE A 348 8.58 -11.60 -2.29
C ILE A 348 8.70 -11.29 -0.80
N PHE A 349 8.97 -12.31 0.03
CA PHE A 349 9.07 -12.17 1.48
C PHE A 349 10.51 -12.36 1.95
N ASN A 350 11.17 -13.40 1.45
CA ASN A 350 12.58 -13.70 1.71
C ASN A 350 13.22 -14.34 0.47
N THR A 351 14.56 -14.38 0.43
CA THR A 351 15.34 -15.05 -0.63
C THR A 351 16.44 -15.92 -0.03
N ASP A 352 16.32 -16.34 1.23
CA ASP A 352 17.37 -17.10 1.91
C ASP A 352 17.44 -18.53 1.35
N CYS A 353 16.30 -19.11 0.98
CA CYS A 353 16.20 -20.34 0.21
C CYS A 353 16.99 -20.29 -1.10
N LEU A 354 17.00 -19.13 -1.77
CA LEU A 354 17.73 -18.95 -3.02
C LEU A 354 19.26 -18.90 -2.81
N LYS A 355 19.72 -18.54 -1.61
CA LYS A 355 21.16 -18.52 -1.27
C LYS A 355 21.73 -19.93 -1.14
N ILE A 356 20.99 -20.85 -0.53
CA ILE A 356 21.40 -22.26 -0.42
C ILE A 356 21.60 -22.88 -1.81
N LEU A 357 20.69 -22.58 -2.74
CA LEU A 357 20.81 -22.98 -4.15
C LEU A 357 22.03 -22.35 -4.85
N ASP A 358 22.27 -21.05 -4.68
CA ASP A 358 23.46 -20.37 -5.24
C ASP A 358 24.78 -20.93 -4.64
N GLU A 359 24.82 -21.22 -3.34
CA GLU A 359 25.98 -21.81 -2.68
C GLU A 359 26.28 -23.23 -3.19
N ARG A 360 25.27 -24.09 -3.32
CA ARG A 360 25.43 -25.44 -3.92
C ARG A 360 25.97 -25.37 -5.34
N ILE A 361 25.49 -24.41 -6.14
CA ILE A 361 25.97 -24.16 -7.51
C ILE A 361 27.42 -23.65 -7.51
N ARG A 362 27.75 -22.68 -6.65
CA ARG A 362 29.11 -22.12 -6.55
C ARG A 362 30.13 -23.16 -6.10
N ASN A 363 29.71 -24.14 -5.30
CA ASN A 363 30.54 -25.27 -4.87
C ASN A 363 30.64 -26.39 -5.91
N GLY A 364 29.92 -26.32 -7.04
CA GLY A 364 29.91 -27.37 -8.06
C GLY A 364 29.24 -28.68 -7.60
N GLN A 365 28.30 -28.60 -6.66
CA GLN A 365 27.67 -29.75 -6.01
C GLN A 365 26.25 -30.04 -6.54
N LEU A 366 25.78 -29.25 -7.52
CA LEU A 366 24.44 -29.37 -8.09
C LEU A 366 24.26 -30.62 -8.96
N LEU A 367 25.25 -31.00 -9.78
CA LEU A 367 25.11 -32.06 -10.78
C LEU A 367 25.72 -33.41 -10.34
N LYS A 368 24.97 -34.49 -10.58
CA LYS A 368 25.43 -35.88 -10.49
C LYS A 368 25.21 -36.57 -11.86
N PRO A 369 26.27 -36.81 -12.65
CA PRO A 369 26.14 -37.57 -13.90
C PRO A 369 25.92 -39.06 -13.58
N PHE A 370 24.99 -39.69 -14.30
CA PHE A 370 24.65 -41.10 -14.19
C PHE A 370 25.01 -41.84 -15.48
N ARG A 371 25.71 -42.96 -15.35
CA ARG A 371 26.10 -43.84 -16.47
C ARG A 371 24.88 -44.67 -16.93
N PRO A 372 24.89 -45.24 -18.15
CA PRO A 372 23.72 -45.95 -18.69
C PRO A 372 23.21 -47.08 -17.79
N PHE A 373 21.89 -47.16 -17.60
CA PHE A 373 21.25 -48.15 -16.72
C PHE A 373 21.57 -49.62 -17.06
N LYS A 374 21.95 -49.92 -18.31
CA LYS A 374 22.26 -51.29 -18.79
C LYS A 374 23.61 -51.35 -19.49
N ASN A 375 24.31 -52.47 -19.33
CA ASN A 375 25.59 -52.76 -19.98
C ASN A 375 25.48 -53.15 -21.48
N GLY A 376 24.36 -52.86 -22.16
CA GLY A 376 24.18 -53.22 -23.56
C GLY A 376 22.86 -52.74 -24.16
N ALA A 377 22.77 -52.76 -25.49
CA ALA A 377 21.66 -52.19 -26.25
C ALA A 377 20.37 -53.04 -26.30
N THR A 378 20.34 -54.22 -25.70
CA THR A 378 19.19 -55.13 -25.74
C THR A 378 18.24 -54.93 -24.55
N ALA A 379 16.96 -55.23 -24.74
CA ALA A 379 15.96 -55.13 -23.68
C ALA A 379 16.30 -56.00 -22.44
N TYR A 380 17.03 -57.10 -22.64
CA TYR A 380 17.41 -58.08 -21.61
C TYR A 380 18.82 -57.86 -21.02
N ALA A 381 19.54 -56.80 -21.42
CA ALA A 381 20.85 -56.52 -20.84
C ALA A 381 20.75 -56.26 -19.31
N PRO A 382 21.66 -56.81 -18.50
CA PRO A 382 21.62 -56.65 -17.05
C PRO A 382 21.86 -55.19 -16.62
N PRO A 383 21.42 -54.80 -15.41
CA PRO A 383 21.74 -53.50 -14.83
C PRO A 383 23.24 -53.25 -14.80
N SER A 384 23.65 -52.00 -15.03
CA SER A 384 25.07 -51.65 -15.01
C SER A 384 25.62 -51.56 -13.58
N GLU A 385 26.76 -52.21 -13.34
CA GLU A 385 27.56 -52.04 -12.12
C GLU A 385 27.96 -50.56 -11.92
N GLN A 386 28.24 -49.86 -13.02
CA GLN A 386 28.54 -48.43 -13.02
C GLN A 386 27.34 -47.58 -12.60
N TYR A 387 26.12 -47.96 -13.02
CA TYR A 387 24.89 -47.31 -12.54
C TYR A 387 24.66 -47.59 -11.04
N HIS A 388 25.01 -48.78 -10.56
CA HIS A 388 24.94 -49.08 -9.13
C HIS A 388 25.90 -48.22 -8.30
N GLU A 389 27.15 -48.06 -8.73
CA GLU A 389 28.10 -47.10 -8.13
C GLU A 389 27.52 -45.68 -8.09
N ASP A 390 26.88 -45.21 -9.19
CA ASP A 390 26.28 -43.88 -9.27
C ASP A 390 25.11 -43.71 -8.29
N VAL A 391 24.27 -44.73 -8.11
CA VAL A 391 23.21 -44.77 -7.08
C VAL A 391 23.79 -44.71 -5.68
N VAL A 392 24.85 -45.47 -5.37
CA VAL A 392 25.51 -45.44 -4.05
C VAL A 392 26.16 -44.08 -3.79
N ASN A 393 26.80 -43.48 -4.78
CA ASN A 393 27.38 -42.14 -4.70
C ASN A 393 26.30 -41.06 -4.49
N LEU A 394 25.15 -41.18 -5.15
CA LEU A 394 24.01 -40.29 -4.96
C LEU A 394 23.42 -40.44 -3.54
N TYR A 395 23.21 -41.66 -3.06
CA TYR A 395 22.75 -41.95 -1.70
C TYR A 395 23.68 -41.30 -0.67
N ASN A 396 24.99 -41.54 -0.76
CA ASN A 396 25.99 -40.93 0.12
C ASN A 396 25.99 -39.39 0.05
N SER A 397 25.70 -38.79 -1.11
CA SER A 397 25.52 -37.34 -1.23
C SER A 397 24.29 -36.88 -0.44
N ILE A 398 23.14 -37.54 -0.60
CA ILE A 398 21.89 -37.21 0.10
C ILE A 398 22.04 -37.34 1.62
N ILE A 399 22.73 -38.39 2.09
CA ILE A 399 23.00 -38.59 3.53
C ILE A 399 23.91 -37.47 4.09
N ASN A 400 24.93 -37.04 3.35
CA ASN A 400 25.77 -35.90 3.74
C ASN A 400 25.01 -34.57 3.72
N ASP A 401 24.19 -34.34 2.69
CA ASP A 401 23.35 -33.15 2.57
C ASP A 401 22.36 -33.06 3.74
N CYS A 402 21.69 -34.17 4.07
CA CYS A 402 20.83 -34.29 5.24
C CYS A 402 21.60 -34.03 6.55
N LYS A 403 22.79 -34.62 6.71
CA LYS A 403 23.63 -34.42 7.90
C LYS A 403 23.99 -32.95 8.11
N ASN A 404 24.45 -32.27 7.06
CA ASN A 404 24.91 -30.88 7.10
C ASN A 404 23.78 -29.85 7.08
N SER A 405 22.59 -30.23 6.62
CA SER A 405 21.42 -29.35 6.58
C SER A 405 21.02 -28.89 7.99
N GLN A 406 20.85 -27.57 8.13
CA GLN A 406 20.26 -26.93 9.30
C GLN A 406 18.72 -26.97 9.26
N ASN A 407 18.12 -27.29 8.10
CA ASN A 407 16.71 -27.11 7.81
C ASN A 407 15.86 -28.35 8.21
N LYS A 408 16.18 -28.97 9.35
CA LYS A 408 15.46 -30.15 9.86
C LYS A 408 14.21 -29.69 10.61
N ILE A 409 13.07 -30.33 10.32
CA ILE A 409 11.76 -29.84 10.75
C ILE A 409 11.00 -30.91 11.55
N GLU A 410 10.14 -30.50 12.49
CA GLU A 410 9.21 -31.42 13.13
C GLU A 410 8.01 -31.72 12.21
N PHE A 411 7.51 -32.95 12.21
CA PHE A 411 6.38 -33.39 11.37
C PHE A 411 5.12 -32.52 11.58
N SER A 412 4.90 -32.05 12.82
CA SER A 412 3.81 -31.14 13.20
C SER A 412 3.89 -29.76 12.52
N GLN A 413 5.11 -29.22 12.42
CA GLN A 413 5.39 -27.99 11.69
C GLN A 413 5.21 -28.21 10.18
N TRP A 414 5.80 -29.27 9.62
CA TRP A 414 5.66 -29.62 8.19
C TRP A 414 4.19 -29.84 7.77
N HIS A 415 3.39 -30.51 8.61
CA HIS A 415 1.95 -30.67 8.41
C HIS A 415 1.22 -29.32 8.32
N SER A 416 1.57 -28.37 9.18
CA SER A 416 1.01 -27.02 9.13
C SER A 416 1.41 -26.28 7.84
N LEU A 417 2.68 -26.39 7.45
CA LEU A 417 3.22 -25.76 6.25
C LEU A 417 2.58 -26.27 4.95
N ILE A 418 2.24 -27.55 4.85
CA ILE A 418 1.58 -28.12 3.66
C ILE A 418 0.31 -27.36 3.32
N HIS A 419 -0.52 -27.03 4.31
CA HIS A 419 -1.76 -26.30 4.08
C HIS A 419 -1.48 -24.89 3.55
N ASP A 420 -0.48 -24.20 4.09
CA ASP A 420 -0.16 -22.82 3.70
C ASP A 420 0.48 -22.76 2.30
N TYR A 421 1.42 -23.68 2.00
CA TYR A 421 1.96 -23.85 0.64
C TYR A 421 0.86 -24.24 -0.36
N TRP A 422 -0.02 -25.16 0.01
CA TRP A 422 -1.11 -25.59 -0.87
C TRP A 422 -2.07 -24.45 -1.17
N LYS A 423 -2.53 -23.72 -0.13
CA LYS A 423 -3.39 -22.56 -0.27
C LYS A 423 -2.75 -21.50 -1.17
N ALA A 424 -1.48 -21.20 -0.97
CA ALA A 424 -0.78 -20.23 -1.81
C ALA A 424 -0.68 -20.65 -3.28
N VAL A 425 -0.19 -21.87 -3.56
CA VAL A 425 -0.02 -22.36 -4.94
C VAL A 425 -1.37 -22.51 -5.67
N SER A 426 -2.45 -22.84 -4.95
CA SER A 426 -3.79 -23.03 -5.53
C SER A 426 -4.64 -21.76 -5.62
N HIS A 427 -4.52 -20.80 -4.68
CA HIS A 427 -5.40 -19.62 -4.60
C HIS A 427 -4.73 -18.29 -4.98
N GLU A 428 -3.41 -18.09 -4.75
CA GLU A 428 -2.75 -16.82 -5.09
C GLU A 428 -2.49 -16.66 -6.60
N ASN A 429 -2.79 -17.69 -7.41
CA ASN A 429 -2.66 -17.74 -8.86
C ASN A 429 -1.27 -17.46 -9.44
N PHE A 430 -0.23 -17.12 -8.67
CA PHE A 430 1.06 -16.68 -9.21
C PHE A 430 1.76 -17.76 -10.07
N ALA A 431 1.94 -18.97 -9.52
CA ALA A 431 2.52 -20.10 -10.24
C ALA A 431 1.65 -20.59 -11.44
N VAL A 432 0.36 -20.27 -11.39
CA VAL A 432 -0.63 -20.58 -12.44
C VAL A 432 -0.57 -19.57 -13.58
N ARG A 433 -0.45 -18.27 -13.25
CA ARG A 433 -0.62 -17.12 -14.14
C ARG A 433 0.50 -16.93 -15.15
N PHE A 434 1.73 -17.30 -14.77
CA PHE A 434 2.92 -17.08 -15.59
C PHE A 434 3.55 -18.42 -16.00
N LYS A 435 3.90 -18.57 -17.27
CA LYS A 435 4.61 -19.76 -17.79
C LYS A 435 6.10 -19.73 -17.44
N ASN A 436 6.69 -18.55 -17.50
CA ASN A 436 8.11 -18.32 -17.24
C ASN A 436 8.34 -16.89 -16.72
N ILE A 437 9.58 -16.61 -16.34
CA ILE A 437 9.99 -15.32 -15.77
C ILE A 437 9.78 -14.13 -16.72
N LYS A 438 9.89 -14.32 -18.04
CA LYS A 438 9.70 -13.25 -19.02
C LYS A 438 8.28 -12.68 -18.98
N GLU A 439 7.26 -13.54 -18.84
CA GLU A 439 5.87 -13.09 -18.70
C GLU A 439 5.66 -12.26 -17.42
N ILE A 440 6.39 -12.55 -16.34
CA ILE A 440 6.33 -11.74 -15.10
C ILE A 440 6.96 -10.36 -15.33
N TYR A 441 8.09 -10.27 -16.04
CA TYR A 441 8.66 -8.98 -16.45
C TYR A 441 7.70 -8.17 -17.33
N GLU A 442 7.10 -8.79 -18.35
CA GLU A 442 6.18 -8.13 -19.26
C GLU A 442 4.92 -7.64 -18.52
N PHE A 443 4.44 -8.39 -17.53
CA PHE A 443 3.37 -7.95 -16.64
C PHE A 443 3.76 -6.77 -15.72
N ILE A 444 4.96 -6.77 -15.14
CA ILE A 444 5.45 -5.67 -14.30
C ILE A 444 5.72 -4.41 -15.13
N ASP A 445 6.31 -4.53 -16.31
CA ASP A 445 6.55 -3.40 -17.22
C ASP A 445 5.23 -2.80 -17.70
N LEU A 446 4.25 -3.63 -18.07
CA LEU A 446 2.89 -3.19 -18.36
C LEU A 446 2.26 -2.46 -17.15
N GLY A 447 2.40 -3.00 -15.94
CA GLY A 447 1.93 -2.36 -14.71
C GLY A 447 2.57 -0.99 -14.46
N LYS A 448 3.87 -0.84 -14.74
CA LYS A 448 4.60 0.44 -14.66
C LYS A 448 4.16 1.44 -15.73
N ARG A 449 3.87 0.99 -16.95
CA ARG A 449 3.33 1.83 -18.04
C ARG A 449 1.91 2.30 -17.71
N ILE A 450 1.03 1.40 -17.23
CA ILE A 450 -0.31 1.74 -16.75
C ILE A 450 -0.24 2.74 -15.59
N THR A 451 0.68 2.54 -14.64
CA THR A 451 0.94 3.48 -13.53
C THR A 451 1.30 4.87 -14.06
N LYS A 452 2.25 4.95 -14.99
CA LYS A 452 2.69 6.21 -15.62
C LYS A 452 1.55 6.89 -16.40
N MET A 453 0.73 6.12 -17.10
CA MET A 453 -0.46 6.60 -17.82
C MET A 453 -1.51 7.16 -16.86
N LYS A 454 -1.80 6.46 -15.75
CA LYS A 454 -2.68 6.97 -14.68
C LYS A 454 -2.14 8.30 -14.13
N GLU A 455 -0.85 8.40 -13.81
CA GLU A 455 -0.24 9.65 -13.32
C GLU A 455 -0.37 10.83 -14.29
N THR A 456 -0.25 10.60 -15.61
CA THR A 456 -0.45 11.66 -16.60
C THR A 456 -1.93 12.05 -16.72
N ILE A 457 -2.85 11.07 -16.64
CA ILE A 457 -4.30 11.33 -16.57
C ILE A 457 -4.63 12.22 -15.36
N ASP A 458 -4.11 11.90 -14.16
CA ASP A 458 -4.34 12.68 -12.94
C ASP A 458 -3.90 14.14 -13.13
N ARG A 459 -2.69 14.36 -13.70
CA ARG A 459 -2.15 15.69 -13.99
C ARG A 459 -2.97 16.45 -15.04
N SER A 460 -3.44 15.77 -16.10
CA SER A 460 -4.38 16.35 -17.07
C SER A 460 -5.65 16.84 -16.39
N PHE A 461 -6.30 15.99 -15.57
CA PHE A 461 -7.53 16.35 -14.89
C PHE A 461 -7.34 17.47 -13.86
N GLN A 462 -6.27 17.44 -13.06
CA GLN A 462 -5.90 18.51 -12.13
C GLN A 462 -5.72 19.85 -12.86
N LYS A 463 -5.01 19.86 -14.00
CA LYS A 463 -4.75 21.10 -14.76
C LYS A 463 -6.03 21.72 -15.32
N HIS A 464 -6.95 20.89 -15.81
CA HIS A 464 -8.24 21.36 -16.30
C HIS A 464 -9.16 21.80 -15.15
N GLU A 465 -9.15 21.11 -14.01
CA GLU A 465 -9.89 21.54 -12.81
C GLU A 465 -9.49 22.96 -12.37
N GLU A 466 -8.19 23.24 -12.26
CA GLU A 466 -7.67 24.59 -11.93
C GLU A 466 -8.20 25.65 -12.90
N SER A 467 -8.21 25.33 -14.20
CA SER A 467 -8.68 26.23 -15.27
C SER A 467 -10.19 26.47 -15.19
N ILE A 468 -10.99 25.41 -15.04
CA ILE A 468 -12.46 25.50 -14.91
C ILE A 468 -12.81 26.27 -13.63
N MET A 469 -12.14 26.01 -12.51
CA MET A 469 -12.34 26.76 -11.26
C MET A 469 -11.99 28.25 -11.42
N LYS A 470 -10.95 28.59 -12.18
CA LYS A 470 -10.59 29.99 -12.48
C LYS A 470 -11.67 30.68 -13.32
N GLU A 471 -12.26 29.99 -14.30
CA GLU A 471 -13.35 30.53 -15.12
C GLU A 471 -14.66 30.65 -14.34
N ILE A 472 -15.04 29.64 -13.54
CA ILE A 472 -16.19 29.72 -12.63
C ILE A 472 -16.03 30.91 -11.68
N ARG A 473 -14.85 31.08 -11.08
CA ARG A 473 -14.55 32.23 -10.21
C ARG A 473 -14.69 33.56 -10.95
N SER A 474 -14.23 33.68 -12.20
CA SER A 474 -14.35 34.94 -12.97
C SER A 474 -15.79 35.25 -13.39
N LYS A 475 -16.56 34.25 -13.83
CA LYS A 475 -18.01 34.37 -14.11
C LYS A 475 -18.78 34.81 -12.86
N LEU A 476 -18.48 34.20 -11.70
CA LEU A 476 -19.05 34.60 -10.42
C LEU A 476 -18.61 36.00 -9.96
N LEU A 477 -17.41 36.47 -10.33
CA LEU A 477 -16.92 37.81 -9.95
C LEU A 477 -17.57 38.93 -10.78
N ASN A 478 -17.79 38.69 -12.07
CA ASN A 478 -18.30 39.68 -13.02
C ASN A 478 -19.83 39.81 -13.03
N TRP A 479 -20.53 39.05 -12.18
CA TRP A 479 -22.00 39.06 -12.11
C TRP A 479 -22.51 40.27 -11.31
N SER A 480 -23.36 41.10 -11.92
CA SER A 480 -24.01 42.24 -11.27
C SER A 480 -25.51 41.99 -11.06
N SER A 481 -26.04 42.53 -9.97
CA SER A 481 -27.20 41.99 -9.26
C SER A 481 -28.58 42.50 -9.73
N ASN A 482 -28.70 42.93 -10.99
CA ASN A 482 -29.89 43.59 -11.53
C ASN A 482 -30.89 42.63 -12.21
N ASP A 483 -31.91 42.28 -11.44
CA ASP A 483 -33.25 41.76 -11.81
C ASP A 483 -33.46 40.24 -12.06
N LYS A 484 -34.51 39.73 -11.39
CA LYS A 484 -35.27 38.46 -11.50
C LYS A 484 -34.64 37.07 -11.31
N SER A 485 -35.40 36.26 -10.57
CA SER A 485 -35.19 34.88 -10.10
C SER A 485 -34.88 33.80 -11.16
N ASN A 486 -35.04 34.10 -12.45
CA ASN A 486 -34.79 33.15 -13.54
C ASN A 486 -33.33 33.17 -14.04
N ILE A 487 -32.50 34.10 -13.57
CA ILE A 487 -31.11 34.27 -14.02
C ILE A 487 -30.12 33.43 -13.20
N ASN A 488 -30.39 33.19 -11.91
CA ASN A 488 -29.49 32.38 -11.06
C ASN A 488 -29.43 30.92 -11.51
N SER A 489 -30.57 30.35 -11.91
CA SER A 489 -30.66 29.03 -12.54
C SER A 489 -29.95 29.00 -13.90
N ALA A 490 -30.06 30.06 -14.70
CA ALA A 490 -29.35 30.19 -15.98
C ALA A 490 -27.82 30.21 -15.80
N LEU A 491 -27.29 30.99 -14.85
CA LEU A 491 -25.85 31.04 -14.55
C LEU A 491 -25.34 29.70 -13.97
N ARG A 492 -26.10 29.06 -13.09
CA ARG A 492 -25.77 27.71 -12.58
C ARG A 492 -25.74 26.70 -13.72
N ASN A 493 -26.74 26.69 -14.59
CA ASN A 493 -26.81 25.81 -15.76
C ASN A 493 -25.74 26.15 -16.82
N GLU A 494 -25.25 27.39 -16.90
CA GLU A 494 -24.08 27.76 -17.70
C GLU A 494 -22.79 27.18 -17.10
N CYS A 495 -22.58 27.32 -15.80
CA CYS A 495 -21.41 26.76 -15.12
C CYS A 495 -21.39 25.22 -15.14
N LEU A 496 -22.56 24.57 -14.98
CA LEU A 496 -22.69 23.11 -15.12
C LEU A 496 -22.38 22.66 -16.56
N ARG A 497 -22.90 23.34 -17.57
CA ARG A 497 -22.56 23.05 -18.99
C ARG A 497 -21.08 23.30 -19.31
N LEU A 498 -20.43 24.27 -18.65
CA LEU A 498 -18.99 24.49 -18.76
C LEU A 498 -18.22 23.30 -18.18
N ILE A 499 -18.57 22.84 -16.97
CA ILE A 499 -17.97 21.65 -16.34
C ILE A 499 -18.13 20.43 -17.24
N GLU A 500 -19.35 20.14 -17.70
CA GLU A 500 -19.62 19.00 -18.59
C GLU A 500 -18.83 19.07 -19.90
N LYS A 501 -18.80 20.24 -20.55
CA LYS A 501 -18.12 20.45 -21.83
C LYS A 501 -16.60 20.29 -21.71
N GLU A 502 -15.98 21.01 -20.77
CA GLU A 502 -14.52 21.04 -20.65
C GLU A 502 -13.94 19.71 -20.12
N LEU A 503 -14.71 18.95 -19.32
CA LEU A 503 -14.30 17.62 -18.84
C LEU A 503 -14.55 16.48 -19.82
N LYS A 504 -15.47 16.64 -20.78
CA LYS A 504 -15.84 15.57 -21.74
C LYS A 504 -14.63 15.08 -22.53
N ASP A 505 -13.87 16.03 -23.09
CA ASP A 505 -12.84 15.73 -24.08
C ASP A 505 -11.47 15.41 -23.44
N ILE A 506 -11.33 15.41 -22.11
CA ILE A 506 -10.07 15.05 -21.43
C ILE A 506 -9.85 13.53 -21.49
N PRO A 507 -8.63 13.03 -21.78
CA PRO A 507 -7.37 13.77 -22.06
C PRO A 507 -7.10 14.10 -23.55
N GLY A 508 -8.06 13.89 -24.45
CA GLY A 508 -7.98 14.22 -25.89
C GLY A 508 -8.40 15.65 -26.26
N CYS A 509 -8.19 16.65 -25.40
CA CYS A 509 -8.74 17.99 -25.64
C CYS A 509 -8.03 18.71 -26.80
N ASN A 510 -8.79 19.38 -27.68
CA ASN A 510 -8.27 20.15 -28.83
C ASN A 510 -7.56 21.48 -28.46
N ILE A 511 -7.38 21.76 -27.16
CA ILE A 511 -6.70 22.95 -26.64
C ILE A 511 -5.22 22.59 -26.40
N LYS A 512 -4.30 23.55 -26.58
CA LYS A 512 -2.87 23.41 -26.24
C LYS A 512 -2.68 23.22 -24.72
N CYS A 513 -2.87 21.99 -24.25
CA CYS A 513 -2.68 21.59 -22.86
C CYS A 513 -1.51 20.60 -22.80
N GLU A 514 -0.37 21.06 -22.28
CA GLU A 514 0.87 20.29 -22.21
C GLU A 514 0.72 18.94 -21.48
N GLU A 515 -0.10 18.88 -20.42
CA GLU A 515 -0.36 17.62 -19.71
C GLU A 515 -1.23 16.66 -20.52
N CYS A 516 -2.19 17.14 -21.31
CA CYS A 516 -2.96 16.31 -22.23
C CYS A 516 -2.10 15.81 -23.41
N GLU A 517 -1.20 16.64 -23.93
CA GLU A 517 -0.19 16.22 -24.93
C GLU A 517 0.73 15.12 -24.37
N LYS A 518 1.19 15.24 -23.13
CA LYS A 518 1.94 14.18 -22.41
C LYS A 518 1.11 12.90 -22.29
N THR A 519 -0.14 12.98 -21.80
CA THR A 519 -1.04 11.81 -21.68
C THR A 519 -1.28 11.12 -23.01
N ASN A 520 -1.48 11.87 -24.10
CA ASN A 520 -1.67 11.28 -25.43
C ASN A 520 -0.39 10.63 -25.97
N LYS A 521 0.80 11.17 -25.66
CA LYS A 521 2.07 10.50 -25.98
C LYS A 521 2.23 9.19 -25.23
N GLU A 522 2.00 9.18 -23.90
CA GLU A 522 2.08 7.94 -23.10
C GLU A 522 1.03 6.90 -23.53
N ARG A 523 -0.14 7.35 -24.02
CA ARG A 523 -1.14 6.46 -24.64
C ARG A 523 -0.60 5.79 -25.90
N ILE A 524 0.06 6.54 -26.80
CA ILE A 524 0.68 5.98 -28.01
C ILE A 524 1.80 5.00 -27.64
N ASP A 525 2.69 5.38 -26.71
CA ASP A 525 3.79 4.52 -26.22
C ASP A 525 3.26 3.21 -25.56
N LEU A 526 2.06 3.22 -24.99
CA LEU A 526 1.36 2.04 -24.45
C LEU A 526 0.67 1.22 -25.54
N GLU A 527 -0.01 1.86 -26.50
CA GLU A 527 -0.67 1.19 -27.63
C GLU A 527 0.34 0.52 -28.57
N GLU A 528 1.51 1.14 -28.84
CA GLU A 528 2.61 0.52 -29.58
C GLU A 528 3.18 -0.70 -28.84
N TYR A 529 3.34 -0.59 -27.51
CA TYR A 529 3.80 -1.72 -26.68
C TYR A 529 2.82 -2.90 -26.71
N LEU A 530 1.51 -2.65 -26.60
CA LEU A 530 0.49 -3.70 -26.65
C LEU A 530 0.45 -4.40 -28.01
N LYS A 531 0.63 -3.64 -29.11
CA LYS A 531 0.73 -4.18 -30.47
C LYS A 531 1.98 -5.04 -30.68
N ASP A 532 3.13 -4.65 -30.14
CA ASP A 532 4.36 -5.48 -30.15
C ASP A 532 4.16 -6.84 -29.45
N LYS A 533 3.37 -6.87 -28.37
CA LYS A 533 3.03 -8.12 -27.65
C LYS A 533 2.00 -9.00 -28.35
N ASN A 534 1.31 -8.50 -29.38
CA ASN A 534 0.38 -9.26 -30.23
C ASN A 534 -0.68 -10.06 -29.44
N ASN A 535 -1.30 -9.41 -28.43
CA ASN A 535 -2.29 -10.02 -27.53
C ASN A 535 -3.53 -9.13 -27.42
N GLU A 536 -4.47 -9.30 -28.36
CA GLU A 536 -5.72 -8.52 -28.48
C GLU A 536 -6.54 -8.48 -27.18
N LYS A 537 -6.56 -9.58 -26.42
CA LYS A 537 -7.28 -9.65 -25.14
C LYS A 537 -6.63 -8.74 -24.09
N CYS A 538 -5.31 -8.81 -23.95
CA CYS A 538 -4.56 -7.95 -23.03
C CYS A 538 -4.66 -6.47 -23.42
N GLU A 539 -4.66 -6.16 -24.72
CA GLU A 539 -4.90 -4.82 -25.25
C GLU A 539 -6.28 -4.31 -24.87
N MET A 540 -7.34 -5.10 -25.09
CA MET A 540 -8.72 -4.76 -24.76
C MET A 540 -8.93 -4.54 -23.25
N GLU A 541 -8.43 -5.46 -22.40
CA GLU A 541 -8.52 -5.35 -20.94
C GLU A 541 -7.74 -4.14 -20.40
N THR A 542 -6.57 -3.84 -20.98
CA THR A 542 -5.76 -2.66 -20.61
C THR A 542 -6.48 -1.36 -21.01
N ASN A 543 -6.96 -1.26 -22.24
CA ASN A 543 -7.68 -0.09 -22.73
C ASN A 543 -8.95 0.16 -21.92
N GLN A 544 -9.74 -0.88 -21.63
CA GLN A 544 -10.91 -0.77 -20.76
C GLN A 544 -10.55 -0.29 -19.35
N THR A 545 -9.41 -0.74 -18.79
CA THR A 545 -8.92 -0.29 -17.48
C THR A 545 -8.57 1.20 -17.49
N ILE A 546 -7.91 1.68 -18.55
CA ILE A 546 -7.58 3.10 -18.73
C ILE A 546 -8.85 3.95 -18.94
N ASP A 547 -9.78 3.52 -19.79
CA ASP A 547 -11.02 4.27 -20.06
C ASP A 547 -11.96 4.30 -18.83
N ASN A 548 -11.98 3.22 -18.02
CA ASN A 548 -12.63 3.21 -16.70
C ASN A 548 -11.98 4.23 -15.76
N TYR A 549 -10.64 4.29 -15.72
CA TYR A 549 -9.91 5.23 -14.86
C TYR A 549 -10.10 6.70 -15.27
N ILE A 550 -10.15 6.99 -16.58
CA ILE A 550 -10.52 8.30 -17.14
C ILE A 550 -11.95 8.66 -16.74
N THR A 551 -12.88 7.70 -16.83
CA THR A 551 -14.30 7.92 -16.46
C THR A 551 -14.46 8.21 -14.97
N LEU A 552 -13.74 7.49 -14.12
CA LEU A 552 -13.72 7.70 -12.67
C LEU A 552 -13.13 9.06 -12.28
N ASN A 553 -12.01 9.47 -12.91
CA ASN A 553 -11.46 10.82 -12.74
C ASN A 553 -12.45 11.91 -13.20
N ARG A 554 -13.08 11.73 -14.37
CA ARG A 554 -14.09 12.67 -14.90
C ARG A 554 -15.26 12.83 -13.94
N GLN A 555 -15.75 11.74 -13.36
CA GLN A 555 -16.82 11.76 -12.36
C GLN A 555 -16.36 12.48 -11.07
N SER A 556 -15.20 12.11 -10.53
CA SER A 556 -14.64 12.73 -9.31
C SER A 556 -14.48 14.25 -9.45
N VAL A 557 -13.83 14.71 -10.52
CA VAL A 557 -13.63 16.14 -10.79
C VAL A 557 -14.96 16.86 -11.06
N SER A 558 -15.89 16.25 -11.82
CA SER A 558 -17.22 16.84 -12.06
C SER A 558 -18.02 17.02 -10.77
N THR A 559 -18.01 16.02 -9.88
CA THR A 559 -18.68 16.08 -8.57
C THR A 559 -18.05 17.17 -7.70
N LYS A 560 -16.72 17.20 -7.59
CA LYS A 560 -15.97 18.22 -6.84
C LYS A 560 -16.28 19.64 -7.34
N LEU A 561 -16.17 19.88 -8.65
CA LEU A 561 -16.47 21.19 -9.24
C LEU A 561 -17.93 21.60 -8.98
N THR A 562 -18.86 20.64 -9.02
CA THR A 562 -20.28 20.86 -8.74
C THR A 562 -20.55 21.19 -7.27
N GLN A 563 -19.88 20.52 -6.33
CA GLN A 563 -19.93 20.84 -4.89
C GLN A 563 -19.37 22.24 -4.63
N MET A 564 -18.16 22.55 -5.14
CA MET A 564 -17.52 23.86 -5.01
C MET A 564 -18.36 24.99 -5.62
N LEU A 565 -19.01 24.73 -6.76
CA LEU A 565 -19.96 25.65 -7.38
C LEU A 565 -21.16 25.88 -6.45
N GLY A 566 -21.80 24.81 -5.96
CA GLY A 566 -22.93 24.88 -5.04
C GLY A 566 -22.61 25.61 -3.74
N ALA A 567 -21.43 25.36 -3.16
CA ALA A 567 -20.91 26.07 -2.00
C ALA A 567 -20.68 27.56 -2.30
N SER A 568 -20.15 27.90 -3.48
CA SER A 568 -19.94 29.28 -3.90
C SER A 568 -21.26 30.06 -4.07
N PHE A 569 -22.32 29.41 -4.56
CA PHE A 569 -23.67 29.99 -4.64
C PHE A 569 -24.27 30.28 -3.23
N ILE A 570 -24.08 29.38 -2.26
CA ILE A 570 -24.52 29.60 -0.86
C ILE A 570 -23.70 30.70 -0.19
N ARG A 571 -22.37 30.70 -0.41
CA ARG A 571 -21.43 31.69 0.16
C ARG A 571 -21.79 33.10 -0.29
N LYS A 572 -22.02 33.29 -1.60
CA LYS A 572 -22.45 34.58 -2.18
C LYS A 572 -23.92 34.97 -1.91
N GLY A 573 -24.73 34.13 -1.25
CA GLY A 573 -26.15 34.42 -0.99
C GLY A 573 -27.10 34.28 -2.21
N ILE A 574 -26.55 33.99 -3.39
CA ILE A 574 -27.27 33.75 -4.66
C ILE A 574 -28.21 32.51 -4.58
N SER A 575 -28.14 31.72 -3.51
CA SER A 575 -29.04 30.60 -3.19
C SER A 575 -30.46 31.07 -2.85
N SER A 576 -31.23 31.43 -3.88
CA SER A 576 -32.68 31.55 -3.78
C SER A 576 -33.32 30.23 -3.31
N GLU A 577 -32.79 29.07 -3.70
CA GLU A 577 -33.34 27.75 -3.34
C GLU A 577 -33.48 27.52 -1.83
N ALA A 578 -32.46 27.77 -1.01
CA ALA A 578 -32.55 27.52 0.43
C ALA A 578 -33.58 28.44 1.10
N LEU A 579 -33.59 29.72 0.71
CA LEU A 579 -34.58 30.71 1.17
C LEU A 579 -35.98 30.40 0.64
N GLU A 580 -36.14 29.93 -0.59
CA GLU A 580 -37.42 29.53 -1.19
C GLU A 580 -37.99 28.29 -0.51
N ILE A 581 -37.17 27.30 -0.17
CA ILE A 581 -37.57 26.12 0.61
C ILE A 581 -38.01 26.54 2.02
N ILE A 582 -37.24 27.40 2.68
CA ILE A 582 -37.60 27.99 3.98
C ILE A 582 -38.95 28.73 3.87
N ASN A 583 -39.13 29.61 2.88
CA ASN A 583 -40.33 30.42 2.72
C ASN A 583 -41.56 29.57 2.38
N LYS A 584 -41.45 28.62 1.45
CA LYS A 584 -42.53 27.70 1.08
C LYS A 584 -42.94 26.75 2.23
N ARG A 585 -42.02 26.47 3.17
CA ARG A 585 -42.31 25.78 4.43
C ARG A 585 -42.98 26.71 5.45
N LEU A 586 -42.46 27.93 5.61
CA LEU A 586 -43.01 28.98 6.47
C LEU A 586 -44.45 29.32 6.06
N GLU A 587 -44.73 29.60 4.80
CA GLU A 587 -46.08 29.88 4.26
C GLU A 587 -47.08 28.79 4.66
N LYS A 588 -46.74 27.52 4.49
CA LYS A 588 -47.61 26.40 4.88
C LYS A 588 -47.88 26.35 6.38
N ILE A 589 -46.86 26.62 7.20
CA ILE A 589 -46.99 26.65 8.67
C ILE A 589 -47.80 27.87 9.11
N LEU A 590 -47.55 29.04 8.51
CA LEU A 590 -48.20 30.31 8.81
C LEU A 590 -49.70 30.28 8.48
N VAL A 591 -50.12 29.61 7.41
CA VAL A 591 -51.54 29.36 7.08
C VAL A 591 -52.26 28.51 8.15
N SER A 592 -51.52 27.72 8.93
CA SER A 592 -52.06 26.89 10.02
C SER A 592 -51.91 27.50 11.42
N THR A 593 -51.51 28.78 11.53
CA THR A 593 -51.25 29.44 12.82
C THR A 593 -52.54 29.63 13.63
N PRO A 594 -52.58 29.29 14.92
CA PRO A 594 -53.73 29.61 15.78
C PRO A 594 -53.86 31.13 15.99
N ASN A 595 -55.08 31.61 16.25
CA ASN A 595 -55.43 33.04 16.38
C ASN A 595 -54.66 33.86 17.45
N GLY A 596 -53.74 33.26 18.21
CA GLY A 596 -52.86 33.91 19.17
C GLY A 596 -51.35 33.78 18.87
N GLY A 597 -50.97 33.24 17.71
CA GLY A 597 -49.57 32.97 17.35
C GLY A 597 -49.01 31.68 17.99
N PHE A 598 -47.75 31.36 17.66
CA PHE A 598 -47.02 30.25 18.28
C PHE A 598 -46.36 30.68 19.59
N SER A 599 -46.49 29.87 20.65
CA SER A 599 -45.67 30.02 21.86
C SER A 599 -44.19 29.74 21.57
N ASP A 600 -43.27 30.27 22.40
CA ASP A 600 -41.82 30.12 22.18
C ASP A 600 -41.36 28.66 22.03
N LEU A 601 -41.96 27.75 22.80
CA LEU A 601 -41.64 26.31 22.71
C LEU A 601 -42.11 25.71 21.37
N GLN A 602 -43.32 26.06 20.92
CA GLN A 602 -43.84 25.61 19.62
C GLN A 602 -43.04 26.22 18.46
N ARG A 603 -42.66 27.50 18.58
CA ARG A 603 -41.87 28.21 17.57
C ARG A 603 -40.50 27.56 17.42
N LYS A 604 -39.82 27.25 18.52
CA LYS A 604 -38.55 26.50 18.51
C LYS A 604 -38.70 25.13 17.83
N GLN A 605 -39.74 24.35 18.16
CA GLN A 605 -40.02 23.07 17.49
C GLN A 605 -40.23 23.23 15.97
N LYS A 606 -40.88 24.31 15.52
CA LYS A 606 -41.07 24.60 14.09
C LYS A 606 -39.80 25.10 13.41
N VAL A 607 -38.94 25.83 14.10
CA VAL A 607 -37.60 26.20 13.63
C VAL A 607 -36.78 24.95 13.35
N ASP A 608 -36.73 24.01 14.31
CA ASP A 608 -36.01 22.74 14.16
C ASP A 608 -36.60 21.88 13.01
N GLU A 609 -37.92 21.79 12.88
CA GLU A 609 -38.60 21.04 11.81
C GLU A 609 -38.32 21.59 10.39
N ILE A 610 -38.22 22.92 10.25
CA ILE A 610 -37.85 23.57 8.97
C ILE A 610 -36.37 23.32 8.67
N TRP A 611 -35.50 23.42 9.67
CA TRP A 611 -34.07 23.18 9.54
C TRP A 611 -33.75 21.74 9.11
N ASP A 612 -34.35 20.74 9.77
CA ASP A 612 -34.18 19.33 9.43
C ASP A 612 -34.71 19.01 8.03
N SER A 613 -35.78 19.69 7.57
CA SER A 613 -36.22 19.57 6.18
C SER A 613 -35.21 20.13 5.19
N LEU A 614 -34.50 21.21 5.53
CA LEU A 614 -33.51 21.83 4.66
C LEU A 614 -32.25 20.95 4.59
N LEU A 615 -31.77 20.46 5.74
CA LEU A 615 -30.70 19.46 5.82
C LEU A 615 -31.04 18.22 4.99
N LYS A 616 -32.26 17.68 5.11
CA LYS A 616 -32.69 16.50 4.35
C LYS A 616 -32.74 16.76 2.85
N TYR A 617 -33.17 17.95 2.41
CA TYR A 617 -33.17 18.32 0.99
C TYR A 617 -31.75 18.40 0.42
N VAL A 618 -30.85 19.13 1.09
CA VAL A 618 -29.45 19.25 0.66
C VAL A 618 -28.76 17.88 0.67
N SER A 619 -28.96 17.08 1.72
CA SER A 619 -28.41 15.72 1.81
C SER A 619 -28.97 14.78 0.73
N SER A 620 -30.24 14.94 0.32
CA SER A 620 -30.83 14.11 -0.76
C SER A 620 -30.30 14.45 -2.16
N ASN A 621 -29.66 15.61 -2.31
CA ASN A 621 -28.99 16.02 -3.54
C ASN A 621 -27.47 15.73 -3.52
N ASP A 622 -26.91 15.29 -2.38
CA ASP A 622 -25.50 14.93 -2.25
C ASP A 622 -25.33 13.43 -2.48
N SER A 623 -24.91 13.07 -3.68
CA SER A 623 -24.68 11.68 -4.10
C SER A 623 -23.25 11.18 -3.86
N THR A 624 -22.49 11.85 -2.99
CA THR A 624 -21.08 11.50 -2.76
C THR A 624 -20.89 10.19 -2.01
N ILE A 625 -19.93 9.40 -2.48
CA ILE A 625 -19.49 8.17 -1.83
C ILE A 625 -18.61 8.58 -0.63
N PRO A 626 -18.86 8.08 0.60
CA PRO A 626 -18.05 8.43 1.76
C PRO A 626 -16.56 8.20 1.53
N VAL A 627 -15.71 9.15 1.92
CA VAL A 627 -14.27 9.12 1.62
C VAL A 627 -13.58 7.84 2.10
N ILE A 628 -14.02 7.25 3.22
CA ILE A 628 -13.52 5.97 3.72
C ILE A 628 -13.75 4.81 2.76
N VAL A 629 -14.86 4.80 2.02
CA VAL A 629 -15.17 3.80 0.98
C VAL A 629 -14.28 4.01 -0.24
N GLN A 630 -14.04 5.27 -0.63
CA GLN A 630 -13.13 5.61 -1.73
C GLN A 630 -11.68 5.21 -1.41
N ILE A 631 -11.18 5.52 -0.21
CA ILE A 631 -9.86 5.09 0.27
C ILE A 631 -9.75 3.56 0.28
N ASN A 632 -10.73 2.85 0.86
CA ASN A 632 -10.71 1.39 0.91
C ASN A 632 -10.65 0.77 -0.49
N LYS A 633 -11.46 1.28 -1.43
CA LYS A 633 -11.48 0.81 -2.82
C LYS A 633 -10.15 1.06 -3.53
N GLU A 634 -9.53 2.24 -3.35
CA GLU A 634 -8.23 2.52 -3.98
C GLU A 634 -7.09 1.71 -3.33
N VAL A 635 -7.15 1.44 -2.02
CA VAL A 635 -6.23 0.51 -1.35
C VAL A 635 -6.38 -0.90 -1.93
N GLU A 636 -7.60 -1.38 -2.14
CA GLU A 636 -7.85 -2.65 -2.82
C GLU A 636 -7.23 -2.63 -4.24
N GLU A 637 -7.62 -1.67 -5.09
CA GLU A 637 -7.11 -1.56 -6.47
C GLU A 637 -5.57 -1.46 -6.57
N GLU A 638 -4.92 -0.72 -5.68
CA GLU A 638 -3.46 -0.49 -5.72
C GLU A 638 -2.65 -1.53 -4.92
N TYR A 639 -3.23 -2.34 -4.03
CA TYR A 639 -2.50 -3.32 -3.21
C TYR A 639 -2.97 -4.78 -3.31
N TYR A 640 -4.16 -5.10 -3.83
CA TYR A 640 -4.76 -6.47 -3.79
C TYR A 640 -3.89 -7.58 -4.39
N ASN A 641 -3.06 -7.28 -5.39
CA ASN A 641 -2.16 -8.26 -6.03
C ASN A 641 -0.75 -8.34 -5.39
N SER A 642 -0.45 -7.51 -4.38
CA SER A 642 0.92 -7.33 -3.86
C SER A 642 1.02 -7.40 -2.33
N LEU A 643 0.03 -6.89 -1.60
CA LEU A 643 0.04 -6.91 -0.14
C LEU A 643 -0.31 -8.32 0.36
N PRO A 644 0.48 -8.90 1.29
CA PRO A 644 0.17 -10.17 1.93
C PRO A 644 -1.24 -10.19 2.54
N ILE A 645 -1.97 -11.30 2.36
CA ILE A 645 -3.37 -11.46 2.82
C ILE A 645 -3.52 -11.14 4.32
N GLU A 646 -2.56 -11.53 5.16
CA GLU A 646 -2.62 -11.24 6.59
C GLU A 646 -2.43 -9.76 6.92
N LEU A 647 -1.65 -9.03 6.12
CA LEU A 647 -1.47 -7.58 6.27
C LEU A 647 -2.68 -6.81 5.72
N TYR A 648 -3.35 -7.32 4.67
CA TYR A 648 -4.63 -6.77 4.23
C TYR A 648 -5.71 -6.92 5.32
N HIS A 649 -5.83 -8.11 5.93
CA HIS A 649 -6.74 -8.30 7.07
C HIS A 649 -6.37 -7.46 8.31
N GLN A 650 -5.08 -7.12 8.51
CA GLN A 650 -4.68 -6.14 9.52
C GLN A 650 -5.11 -4.71 9.15
N TYR A 651 -5.01 -4.32 7.88
CA TYR A 651 -5.53 -3.04 7.38
C TYR A 651 -7.06 -2.92 7.61
N GLU A 652 -7.83 -3.95 7.23
CA GLU A 652 -9.28 -4.00 7.46
C GLU A 652 -9.66 -3.84 8.95
N LYS A 653 -8.88 -4.46 9.84
CA LYS A 653 -9.08 -4.42 11.30
C LYS A 653 -8.45 -3.19 11.98
N GLY A 654 -7.73 -2.34 11.25
CA GLY A 654 -7.03 -1.18 11.82
C GLY A 654 -5.82 -1.51 12.71
N ILE A 655 -5.24 -2.71 12.59
CA ILE A 655 -4.15 -3.20 13.44
C ILE A 655 -2.81 -2.73 12.87
N SER A 656 -2.11 -1.83 13.57
CA SER A 656 -0.81 -1.31 13.14
C SER A 656 0.34 -2.25 13.55
N PRO A 657 1.30 -2.55 12.66
CA PRO A 657 2.43 -3.42 12.97
C PRO A 657 3.46 -2.70 13.85
N ASP A 658 4.02 -3.43 14.81
CA ASP A 658 5.11 -2.94 15.66
C ASP A 658 6.46 -3.08 14.95
N LEU A 659 6.80 -2.07 14.15
CA LEU A 659 8.05 -1.96 13.41
C LEU A 659 9.32 -2.09 14.30
N SER A 660 9.21 -1.92 15.63
CA SER A 660 10.35 -2.13 16.55
C SER A 660 10.66 -3.61 16.81
N LYS A 661 9.75 -4.52 16.44
CA LYS A 661 9.90 -5.98 16.57
C LYS A 661 10.12 -6.70 15.24
N CYS A 662 9.93 -6.01 14.12
CA CYS A 662 10.13 -6.56 12.78
C CYS A 662 11.63 -6.62 12.42
N LYS A 663 12.09 -7.76 11.89
CA LYS A 663 13.45 -7.93 11.36
C LYS A 663 13.66 -6.98 10.17
N ALA A 664 14.71 -6.15 10.21
CA ALA A 664 14.83 -5.05 9.26
C ALA A 664 15.85 -5.26 8.13
N TYR A 665 17.01 -5.90 8.35
CA TYR A 665 18.17 -5.81 7.44
C TYR A 665 18.63 -7.15 6.86
N LYS A 666 19.00 -7.17 5.56
CA LYS A 666 19.60 -8.31 4.82
C LYS A 666 21.13 -8.14 4.72
N VAL A 667 21.89 -9.22 4.93
CA VAL A 667 23.39 -9.23 4.92
C VAL A 667 23.95 -9.30 3.48
N MET A 668 25.09 -8.64 3.23
CA MET A 668 25.96 -8.84 2.04
C MET A 668 27.46 -8.79 2.41
N SER A 669 28.30 -9.42 1.59
CA SER A 669 29.74 -9.67 1.80
C SER A 669 30.51 -9.63 0.46
N VAL A 670 31.86 -9.67 0.33
CA VAL A 670 33.00 -9.84 1.26
C VAL A 670 34.06 -8.76 0.92
N ASN A 671 34.87 -8.28 1.89
CA ASN A 671 36.04 -7.43 1.61
C ASN A 671 37.34 -8.26 1.65
N TYR A 672 37.98 -8.48 0.49
CA TYR A 672 39.01 -9.52 0.25
C TYR A 672 40.39 -9.29 0.91
N LEU A 673 40.52 -8.37 1.88
CA LEU A 673 41.81 -7.81 2.31
C LEU A 673 42.20 -8.10 3.77
N ILE A 674 41.33 -8.68 4.60
CA ILE A 674 41.63 -8.93 6.02
C ILE A 674 41.12 -10.30 6.46
N ASN A 675 42.04 -11.23 6.70
CA ASN A 675 41.77 -12.52 7.35
C ASN A 675 41.43 -12.30 8.83
N CYS A 676 40.15 -12.13 9.15
CA CYS A 676 39.63 -12.15 10.52
C CYS A 676 38.36 -13.00 10.57
N VAL A 677 38.24 -13.79 11.64
CA VAL A 677 37.13 -14.72 11.88
C VAL A 677 35.82 -13.94 12.02
N GLN A 678 34.75 -14.46 11.44
CA GLN A 678 33.47 -13.77 11.26
C GLN A 678 32.56 -13.91 12.49
N GLU A 679 31.88 -12.82 12.86
CA GLU A 679 30.61 -12.90 13.60
C GLU A 679 29.48 -12.47 12.67
N LEU A 680 28.49 -13.36 12.51
CA LEU A 680 27.28 -13.16 11.73
C LEU A 680 26.21 -12.53 12.64
N THR A 681 25.73 -11.32 12.31
CA THR A 681 24.56 -10.74 13.01
C THR A 681 23.55 -10.17 12.02
N LEU A 682 22.45 -10.90 11.81
CA LEU A 682 21.17 -10.29 11.48
C LEU A 682 20.77 -9.36 12.63
N SER A 683 20.39 -8.11 12.34
CA SER A 683 19.84 -7.24 13.39
C SER A 683 18.42 -7.71 13.72
N PRO A 684 18.07 -8.00 14.99
CA PRO A 684 16.72 -8.44 15.37
C PRO A 684 15.62 -7.45 14.94
N CYS A 685 15.96 -6.16 14.92
CA CYS A 685 15.08 -5.06 14.56
C CYS A 685 15.90 -3.82 14.14
N LEU A 686 15.23 -2.75 13.72
CA LEU A 686 15.82 -1.41 13.63
C LEU A 686 16.21 -0.87 15.01
N LYS A 687 17.25 -0.03 15.08
CA LYS A 687 17.54 0.71 16.33
C LYS A 687 16.48 1.81 16.52
N PRO A 688 16.14 2.20 17.75
CA PRO A 688 15.11 3.21 18.01
C PRO A 688 15.30 4.53 17.27
N ILE A 689 16.54 4.97 17.03
CA ILE A 689 16.85 6.20 16.28
C ILE A 689 16.52 6.04 14.78
N GLU A 690 16.83 4.87 14.21
CA GLU A 690 16.61 4.55 12.80
C GLU A 690 15.09 4.37 12.55
N LEU A 691 14.39 3.71 13.48
CA LEU A 691 12.93 3.57 13.47
C LEU A 691 12.22 4.92 13.58
N LEU A 692 12.61 5.79 14.51
CA LEU A 692 12.02 7.12 14.66
C LEU A 692 12.25 7.97 13.39
N ALA A 693 13.44 7.90 12.78
CA ALA A 693 13.72 8.58 11.53
C ALA A 693 12.85 8.06 10.36
N LEU A 694 12.58 6.75 10.32
CA LEU A 694 11.68 6.14 9.34
C LEU A 694 10.22 6.59 9.55
N GLN A 695 9.73 6.55 10.79
CA GLN A 695 8.37 7.00 11.14
C GLN A 695 8.17 8.48 10.80
N ASN A 696 9.11 9.35 11.17
CA ASN A 696 9.05 10.77 10.83
C ASN A 696 9.05 11.00 9.31
N LYS A 697 9.78 10.21 8.52
CA LYS A 697 9.74 10.30 7.05
C LYS A 697 8.37 9.90 6.49
N ILE A 698 7.78 8.83 7.00
CA ILE A 698 6.43 8.39 6.58
C ILE A 698 5.39 9.45 6.92
N ASP A 699 5.40 9.95 8.16
CA ASP A 699 4.46 11.00 8.60
C ASP A 699 4.66 12.30 7.80
N ASN A 700 5.90 12.72 7.52
CA ASN A 700 6.19 13.88 6.66
C ASN A 700 5.69 13.68 5.23
N SER A 701 5.96 12.55 4.58
CA SER A 701 5.52 12.31 3.20
C SER A 701 3.99 12.18 3.09
N ILE A 702 3.31 11.69 4.13
CA ILE A 702 1.84 11.78 4.20
C ILE A 702 1.40 13.25 4.24
N ASP A 703 2.05 14.07 5.07
CA ASP A 703 1.69 15.48 5.22
C ASP A 703 2.07 16.34 3.99
N GLU A 704 3.07 15.94 3.21
CA GLU A 704 3.40 16.52 1.89
C GLU A 704 2.31 16.20 0.85
N ILE A 705 1.92 14.92 0.70
CA ILE A 705 0.85 14.50 -0.22
C ILE A 705 -0.45 15.26 0.06
N LEU A 706 -0.83 15.38 1.34
CA LEU A 706 -2.05 16.08 1.77
C LEU A 706 -1.99 17.60 1.56
N LYS A 707 -0.78 18.20 1.47
CA LYS A 707 -0.59 19.64 1.19
C LYS A 707 -0.54 19.93 -0.31
N GLU A 708 0.24 19.18 -1.08
CA GLU A 708 0.52 19.49 -2.49
C GLU A 708 -0.71 19.40 -3.39
N ARG A 709 -1.62 18.45 -3.13
CA ARG A 709 -2.80 18.21 -3.99
C ARG A 709 -4.14 18.57 -3.35
N ALA A 710 -4.10 19.52 -2.42
CA ALA A 710 -5.20 20.03 -1.60
C ALA A 710 -5.82 19.00 -0.63
N TYR A 711 -6.28 19.49 0.52
CA TYR A 711 -6.75 18.73 1.71
C TYR A 711 -8.00 17.86 1.52
N HIS A 712 -8.12 17.10 0.44
CA HIS A 712 -9.29 16.33 0.04
C HIS A 712 -8.88 15.11 -0.79
N PHE A 713 -9.77 14.14 -0.93
CA PHE A 713 -9.51 12.91 -1.68
C PHE A 713 -9.58 13.14 -3.20
N TYR A 714 -8.62 12.57 -3.92
CA TYR A 714 -8.61 12.46 -5.38
C TYR A 714 -8.17 11.04 -5.78
N PRO A 715 -8.66 10.50 -6.92
CA PRO A 715 -8.21 9.22 -7.45
C PRO A 715 -6.70 9.21 -7.72
N GLY A 716 -5.98 8.29 -7.08
CA GLY A 716 -4.52 8.18 -7.19
C GLY A 716 -3.75 8.60 -5.94
N ILE A 717 -4.40 9.15 -4.91
CA ILE A 717 -3.73 9.56 -3.66
C ILE A 717 -3.10 8.38 -2.90
N VAL A 718 -3.70 7.19 -2.97
CA VAL A 718 -3.14 5.96 -2.36
C VAL A 718 -1.95 5.46 -3.19
N ARG A 719 -1.98 5.64 -4.51
CA ARG A 719 -0.84 5.36 -5.39
C ARG A 719 0.32 6.32 -5.14
N ASP A 720 0.08 7.61 -4.97
CA ASP A 720 1.10 8.59 -4.59
C ASP A 720 1.74 8.22 -3.23
N LEU A 721 0.93 7.80 -2.25
CA LEU A 721 1.44 7.27 -0.98
C LEU A 721 2.29 6.01 -1.18
N LYS A 722 1.82 5.03 -1.96
CA LYS A 722 2.56 3.80 -2.28
C LYS A 722 3.92 4.11 -2.91
N LYS A 723 3.95 5.07 -3.85
CA LYS A 723 5.16 5.55 -4.52
C LYS A 723 6.14 6.21 -3.54
N SER A 724 5.66 7.10 -2.66
CA SER A 724 6.49 7.73 -1.64
C SER A 724 7.05 6.73 -0.64
N VAL A 725 6.25 5.77 -0.18
CA VAL A 725 6.71 4.69 0.71
C VAL A 725 7.71 3.77 0.00
N ASN A 726 7.49 3.41 -1.27
CA ASN A 726 8.47 2.67 -2.07
C ASN A 726 9.81 3.43 -2.14
N GLN A 727 9.81 4.73 -2.37
CA GLN A 727 11.03 5.55 -2.38
C GLN A 727 11.71 5.59 -1.00
N ILE A 728 10.94 5.70 0.09
CA ILE A 728 11.49 5.58 1.45
C ILE A 728 12.15 4.20 1.63
N CYS A 729 11.47 3.12 1.23
CA CYS A 729 11.94 1.74 1.35
C CYS A 729 13.13 1.39 0.45
N LEU A 730 13.28 1.99 -0.74
CA LEU A 730 14.42 1.76 -1.64
C LEU A 730 15.74 2.34 -1.10
N ASN A 731 15.66 3.41 -0.31
CA ASN A 731 16.84 4.09 0.27
C ASN A 731 17.50 3.32 1.43
N TYR A 732 16.91 2.21 1.88
CA TYR A 732 17.44 1.34 2.91
C TYR A 732 17.30 -0.11 2.45
N LYS A 733 18.35 -0.94 2.57
CA LYS A 733 18.30 -2.36 2.13
C LYS A 733 17.51 -3.22 3.12
N TYR A 734 16.22 -2.93 3.22
CA TYR A 734 15.29 -3.60 4.12
C TYR A 734 14.86 -4.97 3.60
N LEU A 735 14.58 -5.89 4.52
CA LEU A 735 13.94 -7.16 4.20
C LEU A 735 12.53 -6.92 3.61
N PRO A 736 12.07 -7.73 2.64
CA PRO A 736 10.77 -7.50 2.00
C PRO A 736 9.58 -7.54 2.98
N GLU A 737 9.61 -8.46 3.96
CA GLU A 737 8.65 -8.49 5.08
C GLU A 737 8.59 -7.13 5.83
N PHE A 738 9.75 -6.51 6.08
CA PHE A 738 9.81 -5.20 6.73
C PHE A 738 9.19 -4.10 5.86
N LYS A 739 9.51 -4.09 4.55
CA LYS A 739 8.91 -3.14 3.61
C LYS A 739 7.39 -3.20 3.64
N TRP A 740 6.79 -4.39 3.64
CA TRP A 740 5.33 -4.53 3.71
C TRP A 740 4.71 -4.04 5.03
N ASN A 741 5.37 -4.29 6.17
CA ASN A 741 4.96 -3.73 7.45
C ASN A 741 5.02 -2.19 7.44
N VAL A 742 5.99 -1.59 6.74
CA VAL A 742 6.07 -0.13 6.54
C VAL A 742 4.92 0.39 5.68
N HIS A 743 4.54 -0.29 4.60
CA HIS A 743 3.35 0.06 3.80
C HIS A 743 2.07 0.02 4.64
N LEU A 744 1.85 -1.04 5.41
CA LEU A 744 0.69 -1.16 6.29
C LEU A 744 0.67 -0.04 7.35
N HIS A 745 1.81 0.26 7.97
CA HIS A 745 1.93 1.37 8.92
C HIS A 745 1.57 2.72 8.27
N ALA A 746 2.08 2.99 7.06
CA ALA A 746 1.79 4.22 6.32
C ALA A 746 0.30 4.34 5.95
N LEU A 747 -0.33 3.27 5.47
CA LEU A 747 -1.76 3.23 5.14
C LEU A 747 -2.64 3.55 6.36
N LEU A 748 -2.32 2.94 7.51
CA LEU A 748 -3.07 3.14 8.76
C LEU A 748 -2.83 4.53 9.39
N LYS A 749 -1.71 5.18 9.09
CA LYS A 749 -1.43 6.59 9.44
C LYS A 749 -2.13 7.57 8.49
N PHE A 750 -2.13 7.27 7.19
CA PHE A 750 -2.74 8.09 6.14
C PHE A 750 -4.25 8.17 6.28
N LYS A 751 -4.93 7.03 6.44
CA LYS A 751 -6.40 6.93 6.45
C LYS A 751 -7.10 7.92 7.42
N PRO A 752 -6.74 8.02 8.72
CA PRO A 752 -7.36 9.00 9.61
C PRO A 752 -6.97 10.45 9.29
N LYS A 753 -5.73 10.72 8.85
CA LYS A 753 -5.31 12.06 8.41
C LYS A 753 -6.12 12.52 7.20
N MET A 754 -6.33 11.64 6.22
CA MET A 754 -7.13 11.93 5.02
C MET A 754 -8.61 12.16 5.35
N ILE A 755 -9.21 11.38 6.26
CA ILE A 755 -10.59 11.62 6.71
C ILE A 755 -10.71 13.00 7.36
N CYS A 756 -9.80 13.36 8.27
CA CYS A 756 -9.81 14.67 8.93
C CYS A 756 -9.61 15.84 7.95
N SER A 757 -8.70 15.71 6.99
CA SER A 757 -8.52 16.70 5.91
C SER A 757 -9.79 16.85 5.08
N GLN A 758 -10.41 15.74 4.64
CA GLN A 758 -11.66 15.77 3.88
C GLN A 758 -12.78 16.48 4.65
N GLU A 759 -12.95 16.21 5.94
CA GLU A 759 -13.94 16.90 6.79
C GLU A 759 -13.69 18.42 6.83
N GLN A 760 -12.44 18.87 6.91
CA GLN A 760 -12.09 20.29 6.86
C GLN A 760 -12.41 20.89 5.48
N TRP A 761 -12.08 20.20 4.39
CA TRP A 761 -12.40 20.65 3.04
C TRP A 761 -13.91 20.69 2.79
N ASP A 762 -14.66 19.68 3.25
CA ASP A 762 -16.10 19.57 3.09
C ASP A 762 -16.82 20.72 3.79
N ASN A 763 -16.38 21.09 5.00
CA ASN A 763 -16.90 22.24 5.74
C ASN A 763 -16.82 23.55 4.92
N GLU A 764 -15.77 23.72 4.12
CA GLU A 764 -15.57 24.92 3.29
C GLU A 764 -16.16 24.82 1.88
N ASN A 765 -16.25 23.62 1.29
CA ASN A 765 -16.46 23.44 -0.15
C ASN A 765 -17.71 22.63 -0.54
N THR A 766 -18.46 22.08 0.42
CA THR A 766 -19.76 21.43 0.16
C THR A 766 -20.93 22.36 0.47
N GLN A 767 -22.11 22.03 -0.08
CA GLN A 767 -23.34 22.74 0.27
C GLN A 767 -23.74 22.53 1.73
N LEU A 768 -23.55 21.33 2.26
CA LEU A 768 -23.86 20.98 3.65
C LEU A 768 -22.93 21.70 4.64
N GLY A 769 -21.62 21.76 4.35
CA GLY A 769 -20.64 22.51 5.13
C GLY A 769 -20.97 24.00 5.20
N MET A 770 -21.20 24.65 4.05
CA MET A 770 -21.61 26.06 3.99
C MET A 770 -22.96 26.32 4.68
N LEU A 771 -23.91 25.39 4.59
CA LEU A 771 -25.20 25.50 5.27
C LEU A 771 -25.02 25.45 6.80
N ASN A 772 -24.21 24.52 7.30
CA ASN A 772 -23.90 24.41 8.73
C ASN A 772 -23.20 25.68 9.28
N GLN A 773 -22.30 26.30 8.51
CA GLN A 773 -21.69 27.59 8.89
C GLN A 773 -22.72 28.72 9.00
N LYS A 774 -23.80 28.69 8.22
CA LYS A 774 -24.90 29.68 8.25
C LYS A 774 -26.09 29.27 9.16
N LYS A 775 -25.94 28.21 9.97
CA LYS A 775 -27.04 27.65 10.78
C LYS A 775 -27.74 28.70 11.65
N ASP A 776 -27.00 29.40 12.51
CA ASP A 776 -27.59 30.35 13.46
C ASP A 776 -28.27 31.55 12.77
N GLU A 777 -27.81 31.91 11.57
CA GLU A 777 -28.44 32.94 10.74
C GLU A 777 -29.80 32.48 10.21
N TYR A 778 -29.85 31.29 9.60
CA TYR A 778 -31.10 30.73 9.09
C TYR A 778 -32.10 30.42 10.20
N LEU A 779 -31.67 29.85 11.33
CA LEU A 779 -32.54 29.58 12.49
C LEU A 779 -33.19 30.88 13.01
N LYS A 780 -32.41 31.98 13.12
CA LYS A 780 -32.95 33.29 13.52
C LYS A 780 -33.91 33.88 12.49
N LEU A 781 -33.61 33.76 11.19
CA LEU A 781 -34.51 34.23 10.13
C LEU A 781 -35.85 33.47 10.14
N ILE A 782 -35.83 32.16 10.38
CA ILE A 782 -37.02 31.32 10.52
C ILE A 782 -37.83 31.72 11.76
N ASP A 783 -37.19 31.92 12.91
CA ASP A 783 -37.84 32.34 14.17
C ASP A 783 -38.55 33.70 14.02
N THR A 784 -37.87 34.72 13.47
CA THR A 784 -38.45 36.04 13.22
C THR A 784 -39.66 35.98 12.28
N ARG A 785 -39.60 35.16 11.21
CA ARG A 785 -40.72 34.99 10.27
C ARG A 785 -41.88 34.17 10.85
N LEU A 786 -41.62 33.26 11.80
CA LEU A 786 -42.69 32.58 12.56
C LEU A 786 -43.34 33.49 13.61
N GLN A 787 -42.60 34.46 14.16
CA GLN A 787 -43.11 35.40 15.16
C GLN A 787 -43.98 36.52 14.54
N TYR A 788 -43.56 37.07 13.41
CA TYR A 788 -44.18 38.27 12.80
C TYR A 788 -44.82 38.02 11.42
N GLY A 789 -44.77 36.79 10.90
CA GLY A 789 -45.25 36.43 9.56
C GLY A 789 -44.37 36.98 8.43
N HIS A 790 -44.86 36.88 7.18
CA HIS A 790 -44.29 37.58 6.03
C HIS A 790 -44.82 39.02 5.97
N THR A 791 -44.38 39.87 6.90
CA THR A 791 -44.85 41.25 7.05
C THR A 791 -43.70 42.25 6.99
N LEU A 792 -44.00 43.52 6.76
CA LEU A 792 -43.00 44.59 6.81
C LEU A 792 -42.34 44.74 8.18
N VAL A 793 -43.02 44.32 9.25
CA VAL A 793 -42.45 44.25 10.60
C VAL A 793 -41.37 43.16 10.66
N SER A 794 -41.63 41.97 10.13
CA SER A 794 -40.61 40.91 10.09
C SER A 794 -39.41 41.29 9.24
N GLU A 795 -39.62 41.93 8.08
CA GLU A 795 -38.56 42.48 7.24
C GLU A 795 -37.75 43.56 7.96
N GLY A 796 -38.40 44.47 8.70
CA GLY A 796 -37.71 45.52 9.47
C GLY A 796 -36.80 44.94 10.56
N HIS A 797 -37.24 43.92 11.28
CA HIS A 797 -36.40 43.21 12.26
C HIS A 797 -35.24 42.45 11.61
N ILE A 798 -35.46 41.81 10.46
CA ILE A 798 -34.39 41.09 9.73
C ILE A 798 -33.34 42.09 9.22
N VAL A 799 -33.76 43.18 8.57
CA VAL A 799 -32.87 44.25 8.09
C VAL A 799 -32.09 44.87 9.24
N GLY A 800 -32.74 45.17 10.38
CA GLY A 800 -32.09 45.68 11.57
C GLY A 800 -30.97 44.77 12.09
N ASP A 801 -31.20 43.44 12.15
CA ASP A 801 -30.17 42.48 12.54
C ASP A 801 -28.98 42.45 11.57
N TYR A 802 -29.24 42.44 10.25
CA TYR A 802 -28.15 42.43 9.25
C TYR A 802 -27.36 43.74 9.23
N LEU A 803 -28.02 44.90 9.34
CA LEU A 803 -27.34 46.20 9.46
C LEU A 803 -26.45 46.24 10.70
N LEU A 804 -26.95 45.74 11.83
CA LEU A 804 -26.19 45.67 13.08
C LEU A 804 -24.96 44.74 12.96
N ARG A 805 -25.09 43.57 12.31
CA ARG A 805 -23.94 42.69 11.98
C ARG A 805 -22.89 43.42 11.15
N VAL A 806 -23.31 44.14 10.11
CA VAL A 806 -22.42 44.94 9.24
C VAL A 806 -21.66 46.00 10.05
N ILE A 807 -22.35 46.71 10.95
CA ILE A 807 -21.73 47.71 11.84
C ILE A 807 -20.71 47.03 12.80
N HIS A 808 -21.07 45.91 13.43
CA HIS A 808 -20.14 45.14 14.26
C HIS A 808 -18.91 44.67 13.48
N LYS A 809 -19.07 44.14 12.25
CA LYS A 809 -17.96 43.68 11.42
C LYS A 809 -17.00 44.81 11.05
N LYS A 810 -17.54 45.97 10.68
CA LYS A 810 -16.75 47.17 10.36
C LYS A 810 -15.96 47.67 11.57
N ALA A 811 -16.55 47.61 12.76
CA ALA A 811 -15.89 47.92 14.02
C ALA A 811 -14.80 46.90 14.39
N ILE A 812 -15.03 45.60 14.18
CA ILE A 812 -14.00 44.56 14.38
C ILE A 812 -12.84 44.72 13.40
N ASN A 813 -13.12 45.00 12.13
CA ASN A 813 -12.10 45.28 11.12
C ASN A 813 -11.30 46.56 11.41
N ALA A 814 -11.86 47.51 12.16
CA ALA A 814 -11.12 48.66 12.70
C ALA A 814 -10.25 48.27 13.89
N GLY A 815 -10.76 47.45 14.83
CA GLY A 815 -9.99 46.92 15.96
C GLY A 815 -8.84 45.98 15.55
N ASN A 816 -9.06 45.11 14.56
CA ASN A 816 -8.02 44.23 14.00
C ASN A 816 -6.91 45.04 13.33
N ARG A 817 -7.25 46.13 12.60
CA ARG A 817 -6.26 47.08 12.07
C ARG A 817 -5.47 47.77 13.18
N GLU A 818 -6.13 48.22 14.24
CA GLU A 818 -5.47 48.82 15.41
C GLU A 818 -4.49 47.83 16.10
N ARG A 819 -4.84 46.53 16.21
CA ARG A 819 -3.90 45.48 16.67
C ARG A 819 -2.73 45.32 15.71
N LYS A 820 -3.00 45.23 14.40
CA LYS A 820 -1.99 45.07 13.35
C LYS A 820 -0.99 46.23 13.36
N ASP A 821 -1.47 47.47 13.41
CA ASP A 821 -0.63 48.66 13.42
C ASP A 821 0.24 48.70 14.69
N ALA A 822 -0.30 48.31 15.85
CA ALA A 822 0.48 48.20 17.07
C ALA A 822 1.58 47.12 17.02
N VAL A 823 1.29 45.96 16.41
CA VAL A 823 2.28 44.90 16.17
C VAL A 823 3.35 45.37 15.19
N CYS A 824 2.97 45.98 14.06
CA CYS A 824 3.89 46.55 13.06
C CYS A 824 4.82 47.64 13.62
N ASN A 825 4.36 48.42 14.62
CA ASN A 825 5.15 49.45 15.29
C ASN A 825 6.08 48.92 16.40
N THR A 826 6.17 47.59 16.57
CA THR A 826 7.05 46.98 17.57
C THR A 826 8.51 47.00 17.10
N PRO A 827 9.49 47.54 17.87
CA PRO A 827 10.86 47.78 17.39
C PRO A 827 11.57 46.58 16.77
N TRP A 828 11.39 45.39 17.35
CA TRP A 828 12.05 44.16 16.88
C TRP A 828 11.38 43.50 15.65
N LEU A 829 10.24 44.02 15.19
CA LEU A 829 9.45 43.49 14.06
C LEU A 829 9.75 44.19 12.72
N THR A 830 10.82 44.97 12.67
CA THR A 830 11.22 45.75 11.49
C THR A 830 11.55 44.86 10.29
N CYS A 831 12.38 43.83 10.50
CA CYS A 831 12.80 42.86 9.48
C CYS A 831 13.09 41.47 10.08
N ALA A 832 13.22 40.46 9.21
CA ALA A 832 13.49 39.07 9.62
C ALA A 832 14.84 38.85 10.31
N GLU A 833 15.81 39.77 10.16
CA GLU A 833 17.03 39.78 10.99
C GLU A 833 16.69 40.11 12.45
N SER A 834 16.02 41.25 12.71
CA SER A 834 15.68 41.68 14.07
C SER A 834 14.77 40.67 14.78
N VAL A 835 13.83 40.06 14.06
CA VAL A 835 12.98 38.96 14.57
C VAL A 835 13.81 37.75 15.02
N ARG A 836 14.74 37.28 14.18
CA ARG A 836 15.61 36.14 14.56
C ARG A 836 16.53 36.50 15.71
N LEU A 837 17.13 37.70 15.71
CA LEU A 837 17.95 38.19 16.82
C LEU A 837 17.15 38.23 18.14
N LYS A 838 15.90 38.69 18.10
CA LYS A 838 15.00 38.71 19.27
C LYS A 838 14.66 37.30 19.76
N TYR A 839 14.40 36.37 18.85
CA TYR A 839 14.15 34.97 19.20
C TYR A 839 15.36 34.32 19.88
N PHE A 840 16.55 34.48 19.32
CA PHE A 840 17.77 33.91 19.91
C PHE A 840 18.20 34.64 21.20
N GLU A 841 17.88 35.93 21.37
CA GLU A 841 17.99 36.62 22.67
C GLU A 841 17.09 35.94 23.72
N HIS A 842 15.82 35.68 23.39
CA HIS A 842 14.89 34.96 24.27
C HIS A 842 15.40 33.57 24.63
N LEU A 843 15.79 32.75 23.64
CA LEU A 843 16.36 31.42 23.90
C LEU A 843 17.61 31.47 24.77
N ALA A 844 18.49 32.46 24.56
CA ALA A 844 19.71 32.62 25.34
C ALA A 844 19.44 33.06 26.78
N GLN A 845 18.40 33.85 27.01
CA GLN A 845 17.91 34.19 28.34
C GLN A 845 17.30 32.95 29.04
N GLN A 846 16.43 32.18 28.37
CA GLN A 846 15.88 30.93 28.92
C GLN A 846 16.98 29.94 29.35
N VAL A 847 17.98 29.72 28.49
CA VAL A 847 19.13 28.85 28.79
C VAL A 847 19.94 29.38 29.98
N ARG A 848 20.12 30.69 30.11
CA ARG A 848 20.81 31.31 31.26
C ARG A 848 20.03 31.11 32.57
N ASP A 849 18.70 31.20 32.50
CA ASP A 849 17.79 31.01 33.64
C ASP A 849 17.58 29.52 33.99
N GLY A 850 18.29 28.61 33.31
CA GLY A 850 18.29 27.17 33.54
C GLY A 850 17.28 26.38 32.71
N ASN A 851 16.37 27.06 32.00
CA ASN A 851 15.40 26.43 31.10
C ASN A 851 16.04 26.13 29.73
N LYS A 852 16.73 24.99 29.65
CA LYS A 852 17.39 24.53 28.41
C LYS A 852 16.42 23.94 27.38
N GLU A 853 15.19 23.61 27.76
CA GLU A 853 14.30 22.75 26.98
C GLU A 853 13.89 23.38 25.64
N GLU A 854 13.44 24.64 25.67
CA GLU A 854 12.98 25.37 24.48
C GLU A 854 14.12 25.55 23.45
N ALA A 855 15.35 25.81 23.92
CA ALA A 855 16.52 25.92 23.05
C ALA A 855 16.96 24.57 22.46
N ILE A 856 16.94 23.48 23.25
CA ILE A 856 17.25 22.14 22.72
C ILE A 856 16.21 21.74 21.66
N ASN A 857 14.93 21.99 21.91
CA ASN A 857 13.87 21.68 20.95
C ASN A 857 14.01 22.51 19.67
N HIS A 858 14.39 23.79 19.77
CA HIS A 858 14.74 24.59 18.60
C HIS A 858 15.88 23.96 17.78
N PHE A 859 16.99 23.53 18.39
CA PHE A 859 18.10 22.93 17.62
C PHE A 859 17.79 21.54 17.03
N LEU A 860 16.69 20.91 17.45
CA LEU A 860 16.19 19.66 16.85
C LEU A 860 15.12 19.92 15.77
N ASN A 861 14.17 20.82 16.03
CA ASN A 861 13.03 21.17 15.17
C ASN A 861 12.98 22.70 14.93
N PRO A 862 13.94 23.28 14.20
CA PRO A 862 14.15 24.74 14.18
C PRO A 862 13.01 25.53 13.54
N LYS A 863 12.36 24.96 12.51
CA LYS A 863 11.22 25.57 11.79
C LYS A 863 9.99 25.74 12.66
N GLU A 864 9.50 24.64 13.24
CA GLU A 864 8.32 24.61 14.11
C GLU A 864 8.52 25.54 15.33
N CYS A 865 9.67 25.42 16.00
CA CYS A 865 9.92 26.15 17.25
C CYS A 865 9.98 27.68 17.06
N ILE A 866 10.52 28.17 15.93
CA ILE A 866 10.54 29.62 15.68
C ILE A 866 9.17 30.14 15.20
N GLU A 867 8.42 29.37 14.42
CA GLU A 867 7.08 29.77 13.98
C GLU A 867 6.10 29.82 15.17
N ASP A 868 6.12 28.83 16.05
CA ASP A 868 5.25 28.80 17.23
C ASP A 868 5.69 29.77 18.33
N TRP A 869 6.98 30.08 18.44
CA TRP A 869 7.41 31.25 19.24
C TRP A 869 6.91 32.55 18.62
N PHE A 870 7.04 32.74 17.30
CA PHE A 870 6.69 34.00 16.65
C PHE A 870 5.20 34.31 16.76
N LYS A 871 4.31 33.33 16.48
CA LYS A 871 2.86 33.46 16.69
C LYS A 871 2.56 33.92 18.13
N ARG A 872 3.01 33.13 19.12
CA ARG A 872 2.86 33.46 20.55
C ARG A 872 3.43 34.84 20.91
N ALA A 873 4.54 35.26 20.29
CA ALA A 873 5.16 36.55 20.55
C ALA A 873 4.33 37.72 19.99
N VAL A 874 3.82 37.63 18.75
CA VAL A 874 3.02 38.70 18.13
C VAL A 874 1.61 38.79 18.69
N ASP A 875 0.97 37.66 18.99
CA ASP A 875 -0.42 37.63 19.46
C ASP A 875 -0.59 38.21 20.87
N ASN A 876 0.46 38.08 21.69
CA ASN A 876 0.53 38.60 23.06
C ASN A 876 0.96 40.09 23.14
N ILE A 877 1.22 40.77 22.01
CA ILE A 877 1.56 42.20 22.02
C ILE A 877 0.34 43.01 22.47
N LYS A 878 0.42 43.53 23.70
CA LYS A 878 -0.57 44.44 24.28
C LYS A 878 -0.33 45.86 23.77
N GLY A 879 -0.79 46.13 22.55
CA GLY A 879 -0.67 47.42 21.89
C GLY A 879 -1.91 47.76 21.06
N GLY A 880 -2.13 49.06 20.87
CA GLY A 880 -3.41 49.58 20.39
C GLY A 880 -4.50 49.42 21.46
N ASN A 881 -5.59 50.18 21.34
CA ASN A 881 -6.79 49.92 22.14
C ASN A 881 -7.90 49.43 21.21
N PRO A 882 -7.83 48.16 20.72
CA PRO A 882 -8.76 47.66 19.70
C PRO A 882 -10.21 47.63 20.20
N GLU A 883 -10.40 47.45 21.50
CA GLU A 883 -11.69 47.51 22.18
C GLU A 883 -12.29 48.93 22.15
N GLN A 884 -11.48 49.96 22.44
CA GLN A 884 -11.94 51.35 22.29
C GLN A 884 -12.14 51.71 20.82
N LYS A 885 -11.22 51.31 19.92
CA LYS A 885 -11.35 51.55 18.48
C LYS A 885 -12.62 50.93 17.90
N TYR A 886 -12.94 49.72 18.33
CA TYR A 886 -14.19 49.04 18.05
C TYR A 886 -15.37 49.86 18.56
N LYS A 887 -15.38 50.29 19.83
CA LYS A 887 -16.46 51.13 20.38
C LYS A 887 -16.65 52.43 19.61
N ASP A 888 -15.58 53.16 19.34
CA ASP A 888 -15.63 54.45 18.64
C ASP A 888 -16.18 54.27 17.22
N THR A 889 -15.69 53.26 16.50
CA THR A 889 -16.14 52.93 15.14
C THR A 889 -17.59 52.45 15.13
N PHE A 890 -17.97 51.59 16.10
CA PHE A 890 -19.32 51.09 16.25
C PHE A 890 -20.31 52.24 16.49
N HIS A 891 -20.06 53.12 17.45
CA HIS A 891 -20.95 54.25 17.74
C HIS A 891 -21.01 55.24 16.57
N ALA A 892 -19.89 55.51 15.89
CA ALA A 892 -19.87 56.40 14.72
C ALA A 892 -20.69 55.84 13.54
N GLU A 893 -20.47 54.57 13.19
CA GLU A 893 -21.20 53.91 12.10
C GLU A 893 -22.67 53.65 12.46
N PHE A 894 -22.98 53.25 13.71
CA PHE A 894 -24.35 53.09 14.20
C PHE A 894 -25.16 54.38 14.09
N ASN A 895 -24.61 55.49 14.60
CA ASN A 895 -25.28 56.79 14.51
C ASN A 895 -25.41 57.27 13.06
N ARG A 896 -24.41 57.03 12.19
CA ARG A 896 -24.53 57.39 10.77
C ARG A 896 -25.63 56.57 10.09
N VAL A 897 -25.62 55.24 10.21
CA VAL A 897 -26.63 54.37 9.60
C VAL A 897 -28.04 54.69 10.11
N LEU A 898 -28.20 54.95 11.41
CA LEU A 898 -29.48 55.37 11.98
C LEU A 898 -29.98 56.71 11.42
N GLN A 899 -29.07 57.67 11.22
CA GLN A 899 -29.43 58.97 10.63
C GLN A 899 -29.71 58.86 9.12
N ASP A 900 -28.92 58.08 8.38
CA ASP A 900 -29.11 57.82 6.96
C ASP A 900 -30.50 57.18 6.71
N ILE A 901 -30.91 56.19 7.53
CA ILE A 901 -32.24 55.55 7.48
C ILE A 901 -33.38 56.55 7.75
N ARG A 902 -33.21 57.46 8.72
CA ARG A 902 -34.19 58.51 9.02
C ARG A 902 -34.32 59.58 7.94
N ASN A 903 -33.29 59.75 7.12
CA ASN A 903 -33.29 60.71 6.02
C ASN A 903 -33.94 60.17 4.75
N CYS A 904 -34.22 58.86 4.65
CA CYS A 904 -34.85 58.28 3.46
C CYS A 904 -36.34 58.63 3.39
N GLU A 905 -36.74 59.38 2.36
CA GLU A 905 -38.14 59.78 2.15
C GLU A 905 -38.92 58.78 1.28
N HIS A 906 -38.21 57.92 0.54
CA HIS A 906 -38.80 56.96 -0.39
C HIS A 906 -38.31 55.53 -0.17
N PHE A 907 -39.16 54.55 -0.48
CA PHE A 907 -38.81 53.13 -0.29
C PHE A 907 -37.62 52.69 -1.15
N GLU A 908 -37.56 53.12 -2.42
CA GLU A 908 -36.47 52.71 -3.31
C GLU A 908 -35.13 53.35 -2.95
N GLU A 909 -35.14 54.56 -2.36
CA GLU A 909 -33.97 55.18 -1.73
C GLU A 909 -33.50 54.40 -0.50
N THR A 910 -34.43 54.07 0.40
CA THR A 910 -34.17 53.23 1.59
C THR A 910 -33.54 51.89 1.20
N LYS A 911 -34.11 51.23 0.19
CA LYS A 911 -33.67 49.95 -0.37
C LYS A 911 -32.30 50.06 -1.06
N MET A 912 -32.05 51.13 -1.82
CA MET A 912 -30.73 51.41 -2.39
C MET A 912 -29.67 51.61 -1.30
N PHE A 913 -29.97 52.41 -0.26
CA PHE A 913 -29.06 52.62 0.87
C PHE A 913 -28.72 51.30 1.58
N ILE A 914 -29.74 50.53 1.99
CA ILE A 914 -29.57 49.24 2.68
C ILE A 914 -28.71 48.29 1.85
N ASN A 915 -29.10 48.04 0.59
CA ASN A 915 -28.40 47.10 -0.28
C ASN A 915 -26.95 47.55 -0.54
N ASN A 916 -26.71 48.85 -0.79
CA ASN A 916 -25.36 49.37 -0.99
C ASN A 916 -24.50 49.24 0.28
N TYR A 917 -25.05 49.54 1.46
CA TYR A 917 -24.30 49.46 2.72
C TYR A 917 -23.96 48.01 3.11
N MET A 918 -24.89 47.07 2.93
CA MET A 918 -24.64 45.64 3.14
C MET A 918 -23.59 45.07 2.17
N THR A 919 -23.66 45.48 0.89
CA THR A 919 -22.71 45.03 -0.16
C THR A 919 -21.30 45.61 0.07
N GLN A 920 -21.18 46.88 0.46
CA GLN A 920 -19.89 47.57 0.61
C GLN A 920 -18.98 47.05 1.72
N VAL A 921 -19.52 46.32 2.71
CA VAL A 921 -18.79 46.00 3.94
C VAL A 921 -18.47 44.52 4.10
N ASP A 922 -19.33 43.59 3.65
CA ASP A 922 -19.15 42.15 3.99
C ASP A 922 -19.72 41.12 2.99
N ASN A 923 -20.04 41.49 1.74
CA ASN A 923 -20.71 40.58 0.75
C ASN A 923 -22.00 39.91 1.28
N ILE A 924 -22.70 40.53 2.24
CA ILE A 924 -23.99 40.06 2.75
C ILE A 924 -25.06 40.36 1.69
N ASP A 925 -25.39 39.38 0.86
CA ASP A 925 -26.42 39.45 -0.20
C ASP A 925 -27.83 39.22 0.38
N TYR A 926 -28.21 39.99 1.42
CA TYR A 926 -29.61 40.11 1.82
C TYR A 926 -30.28 41.14 0.93
N LYS A 927 -31.03 40.69 -0.08
CA LYS A 927 -31.84 41.59 -0.92
C LYS A 927 -33.21 41.80 -0.31
N LEU A 928 -33.52 43.06 -0.03
CA LEU A 928 -34.86 43.50 0.34
C LEU A 928 -35.80 43.43 -0.89
N ASP A 929 -36.61 42.37 -0.96
CA ASP A 929 -37.54 42.10 -2.06
C ASP A 929 -38.99 42.32 -1.63
N LEU A 930 -39.43 43.58 -1.69
CA LEU A 930 -40.79 44.02 -1.38
C LEU A 930 -41.37 44.75 -2.60
N ASN A 931 -42.56 44.34 -3.02
CA ASN A 931 -43.30 44.97 -4.12
C ASN A 931 -44.09 46.19 -3.63
N GLN A 932 -44.24 47.18 -4.52
CA GLN A 932 -44.90 48.50 -4.35
C GLN A 932 -45.65 48.71 -3.01
N ILE A 933 -45.05 49.53 -2.15
CA ILE A 933 -45.54 49.81 -0.79
C ILE A 933 -46.05 51.26 -0.69
N THR A 934 -47.06 51.49 0.16
CA THR A 934 -47.58 52.84 0.44
C THR A 934 -46.65 53.61 1.38
N GLU A 935 -46.75 54.95 1.42
CA GLU A 935 -45.97 55.79 2.34
C GLU A 935 -46.21 55.45 3.82
N GLU A 936 -47.42 55.03 4.17
CA GLU A 936 -47.78 54.64 5.53
C GLU A 936 -47.08 53.32 5.95
N HIS A 937 -46.98 52.38 5.02
CA HIS A 937 -46.23 51.14 5.18
C HIS A 937 -44.70 51.37 5.29
N LEU A 938 -44.15 52.35 4.56
CA LEU A 938 -42.73 52.73 4.67
C LEU A 938 -42.39 53.22 6.09
N LYS A 939 -43.28 54.02 6.71
CA LYS A 939 -43.09 54.48 8.09
C LYS A 939 -43.03 53.34 9.10
N ILE A 940 -43.88 52.31 8.94
CA ILE A 940 -43.87 51.12 9.80
C ILE A 940 -42.56 50.33 9.63
N PHE A 941 -42.09 50.16 8.40
CA PHE A 941 -40.83 49.47 8.08
C PHE A 941 -39.62 50.20 8.69
N LEU A 942 -39.48 51.50 8.45
CA LEU A 942 -38.40 52.35 9.00
C LEU A 942 -38.42 52.36 10.53
N PHE A 943 -39.60 52.51 11.15
CA PHE A 943 -39.76 52.46 12.60
C PHE A 943 -39.29 51.12 13.18
N THR A 944 -39.62 50.00 12.51
CA THR A 944 -39.22 48.67 12.98
C THR A 944 -37.71 48.44 12.88
N ILE A 945 -37.06 48.93 11.82
CA ILE A 945 -35.58 48.91 11.71
C ILE A 945 -34.96 49.75 12.84
N GLU A 946 -35.48 50.95 13.08
CA GLU A 946 -34.99 51.84 14.13
C GLU A 946 -35.16 51.21 15.54
N GLU A 947 -36.29 50.57 15.83
CA GLU A 947 -36.50 49.86 17.10
C GLU A 947 -35.60 48.63 17.25
N GLU A 948 -35.39 47.83 16.21
CA GLU A 948 -34.45 46.69 16.25
C GLU A 948 -33.01 47.16 16.48
N LEU A 949 -32.58 48.23 15.80
CA LEU A 949 -31.26 48.85 16.00
C LEU A 949 -31.10 49.42 17.41
N LYS A 950 -32.11 50.08 17.99
CA LYS A 950 -32.05 50.58 19.37
C LYS A 950 -32.03 49.47 20.41
N THR A 951 -32.94 48.49 20.29
CA THR A 951 -33.08 47.41 21.27
C THR A 951 -31.87 46.48 21.27
N ARG A 952 -31.30 46.18 20.09
CA ARG A 952 -30.11 45.33 19.96
C ARG A 952 -28.79 46.07 19.81
N GLY A 953 -28.76 47.40 19.70
CA GLY A 953 -27.52 48.17 19.60
C GLY A 953 -26.57 48.00 20.80
N ASN A 954 -27.10 47.55 21.94
CA ASN A 954 -26.34 47.19 23.14
C ASN A 954 -26.08 45.66 23.29
N ASP A 955 -26.55 44.83 22.35
CA ASP A 955 -26.46 43.36 22.42
C ASP A 955 -25.01 42.89 22.23
N SER A 956 -24.58 41.89 23.00
CA SER A 956 -23.16 41.56 23.18
C SER A 956 -22.58 40.66 22.08
N ARG A 957 -23.05 40.81 20.82
CA ARG A 957 -22.58 40.05 19.66
C ARG A 957 -21.18 40.51 19.23
N ARG A 958 -20.18 40.02 19.95
CA ARG A 958 -18.76 40.29 19.71
C ARG A 958 -18.08 39.02 19.23
N GLU A 959 -17.77 38.96 17.93
CA GLU A 959 -16.74 38.02 17.48
C GLU A 959 -15.41 38.41 18.16
N PRO A 960 -14.53 37.45 18.48
CA PRO A 960 -13.20 37.79 18.99
C PRO A 960 -12.36 38.51 17.92
N PHE A 961 -11.52 39.45 18.33
CA PHE A 961 -10.51 40.04 17.44
C PHE A 961 -9.56 38.95 16.92
N GLN A 962 -9.23 38.99 15.63
CA GLN A 962 -8.31 38.04 14.99
C GLN A 962 -6.92 38.09 15.63
N CYS A 963 -6.19 36.97 15.57
CA CYS A 963 -4.83 36.92 16.05
C CYS A 963 -3.91 37.61 15.02
N PRO A 964 -3.00 38.51 15.44
CA PRO A 964 -2.00 39.09 14.56
C PRO A 964 -1.22 38.06 13.71
N SER A 965 -1.02 36.84 14.20
CA SER A 965 -0.47 35.71 13.45
C SER A 965 -1.21 35.34 12.16
N ASP A 966 -2.51 35.64 12.08
CA ASP A 966 -3.38 35.24 10.97
C ASP A 966 -3.17 36.14 9.75
N ASP A 967 -2.54 37.30 9.92
CA ASP A 967 -2.23 38.24 8.85
C ASP A 967 -0.92 37.86 8.13
N LYS A 968 -1.03 37.54 6.84
CA LYS A 968 0.13 37.15 6.00
C LYS A 968 1.27 38.16 6.07
N SER A 969 0.99 39.47 6.09
CA SER A 969 2.03 40.51 6.11
C SER A 969 2.77 40.62 7.46
N ILE A 970 2.19 40.11 8.54
CA ILE A 970 2.89 39.92 9.83
C ILE A 970 3.76 38.65 9.74
N MET A 971 3.24 37.55 9.22
CA MET A 971 4.01 36.30 9.07
C MET A 971 5.19 36.41 8.08
N GLU A 972 5.09 37.29 7.08
CA GLU A 972 6.20 37.65 6.17
C GLU A 972 7.39 38.28 6.91
N LYS A 973 7.17 38.97 8.05
CA LYS A 973 8.24 39.56 8.87
C LYS A 973 9.18 38.53 9.50
N LEU A 974 8.73 37.29 9.69
CA LEU A 974 9.55 36.20 10.20
C LEU A 974 10.65 35.76 9.21
N GLY A 975 10.43 35.97 7.92
CA GLY A 975 11.31 35.50 6.86
C GLY A 975 11.25 33.99 6.62
N CYS A 976 12.24 33.46 5.90
CA CYS A 976 12.39 32.03 5.64
C CYS A 976 12.66 31.24 6.92
N THR A 977 11.96 30.12 7.09
CA THR A 977 12.09 29.20 8.24
C THR A 977 12.70 27.84 7.86
N GLU A 978 13.20 27.69 6.63
CA GLU A 978 13.97 26.51 6.22
C GLU A 978 15.32 26.42 6.92
N ALA A 979 15.77 25.20 7.22
CA ALA A 979 16.98 24.94 8.00
C ALA A 979 18.03 24.18 7.18
N CYS A 980 19.30 24.57 7.33
CA CYS A 980 20.41 23.93 6.63
C CYS A 980 20.48 22.44 6.98
N TYR A 981 20.40 21.57 5.97
CA TYR A 981 20.42 20.10 6.09
C TYR A 981 21.58 19.54 6.94
N TRP A 982 22.69 20.29 7.08
CA TRP A 982 23.89 19.83 7.78
C TRP A 982 24.05 20.35 9.22
N CYS A 983 23.64 21.59 9.51
CA CYS A 983 23.85 22.20 10.82
C CYS A 983 22.56 22.68 11.51
N GLY A 984 21.41 22.62 10.84
CA GLY A 984 20.12 23.10 11.36
C GLY A 984 20.00 24.63 11.45
N ALA A 985 20.96 25.40 10.93
CA ALA A 985 20.87 26.86 10.93
C ALA A 985 19.76 27.35 9.98
N LEU A 986 18.85 28.17 10.50
CA LEU A 986 17.75 28.76 9.72
C LEU A 986 18.27 29.68 8.60
N CYS A 987 17.65 29.65 7.43
CA CYS A 987 17.87 30.59 6.33
C CYS A 987 17.58 32.02 6.79
N TRP A 988 18.31 33.01 6.25
CA TRP A 988 18.14 34.43 6.55
C TRP A 988 17.29 35.20 5.53
N GLY A 989 16.95 34.57 4.40
CA GLY A 989 16.12 35.14 3.33
C GLY A 989 14.71 35.56 3.77
N SER A 990 14.01 36.26 2.88
CA SER A 990 12.59 36.60 3.01
C SER A 990 11.72 35.34 3.01
N ARG A 991 10.47 35.44 3.48
CA ARG A 991 9.54 34.32 3.43
C ARG A 991 9.33 33.91 1.96
N ASP A 992 9.17 32.60 1.73
CA ASP A 992 8.86 31.97 0.44
C ASP A 992 9.82 32.27 -0.73
N HIS A 993 11.03 32.79 -0.45
CA HIS A 993 12.03 33.13 -1.48
C HIS A 993 12.49 31.95 -2.35
N HIS A 994 12.19 30.71 -1.97
CA HIS A 994 12.46 29.50 -2.76
C HIS A 994 11.61 29.45 -4.05
N GLU A 995 10.53 30.23 -4.16
CA GLU A 995 9.74 30.40 -5.39
C GLU A 995 10.41 31.32 -6.43
N ASN A 996 11.39 32.12 -6.02
CA ASN A 996 12.03 33.10 -6.91
C ASN A 996 12.78 32.42 -8.07
N SER A 997 12.76 33.03 -9.25
CA SER A 997 13.41 32.52 -10.47
C SER A 997 14.87 32.99 -10.63
N ASP A 998 15.38 33.80 -9.70
CA ASP A 998 16.71 34.40 -9.75
C ASP A 998 17.65 33.86 -8.65
N LYS A 999 18.83 34.49 -8.50
CA LYS A 999 19.83 34.08 -7.50
C LYS A 999 19.38 34.26 -6.05
N THR A 1000 18.29 34.97 -5.77
CA THR A 1000 17.74 35.11 -4.41
C THR A 1000 17.02 33.85 -3.93
N LYS A 1001 16.75 32.87 -4.81
CA LYS A 1001 16.28 31.52 -4.45
C LYS A 1001 17.23 30.79 -3.50
N ILE A 1002 18.53 31.05 -3.60
CA ILE A 1002 19.57 30.32 -2.85
C ILE A 1002 19.48 30.66 -1.34
N HIS A 1003 19.29 29.64 -0.52
CA HIS A 1003 19.29 29.72 0.93
C HIS A 1003 20.68 30.14 1.43
N HIS A 1004 20.72 31.12 2.32
CA HIS A 1004 21.95 31.64 2.93
C HIS A 1004 21.75 31.79 4.45
N THR A 1005 22.78 31.49 5.23
CA THR A 1005 22.70 31.52 6.69
C THR A 1005 24.05 31.69 7.36
N SER A 1006 24.05 32.17 8.60
CA SER A 1006 25.20 32.10 9.50
C SER A 1006 25.33 30.68 10.06
N HIS A 1007 25.96 29.78 9.27
CA HIS A 1007 26.10 28.36 9.62
C HIS A 1007 26.72 28.15 11.00
N GLN A 1008 26.03 27.35 11.82
CA GLN A 1008 26.33 27.11 13.24
C GLN A 1008 27.13 25.81 13.47
N PRO A 1009 27.72 25.59 14.67
CA PRO A 1009 28.34 24.30 15.01
C PRO A 1009 27.37 23.14 14.77
N ALA A 1010 27.71 22.23 13.85
CA ALA A 1010 26.76 21.21 13.37
C ALA A 1010 26.26 20.26 14.47
N GLY A 1011 27.01 20.12 15.58
CA GLY A 1011 26.61 19.38 16.76
C GLY A 1011 25.39 19.95 17.51
N LEU A 1012 24.95 21.18 17.22
CA LEU A 1012 23.66 21.71 17.69
C LEU A 1012 22.49 20.88 17.12
N ALA A 1013 22.49 20.67 15.79
CA ALA A 1013 21.62 19.71 15.10
C ALA A 1013 22.05 18.23 15.33
N CYS A 1014 22.75 17.94 16.43
CA CYS A 1014 23.27 16.63 16.80
C CYS A 1014 24.22 15.96 15.79
N ALA A 1015 24.78 16.68 14.80
CA ALA A 1015 25.70 16.07 13.83
C ALA A 1015 27.01 15.61 14.51
N TYR A 1016 27.43 14.38 14.24
CA TYR A 1016 28.55 13.72 14.89
C TYR A 1016 29.59 13.18 13.91
N ASN A 1017 30.82 12.96 14.39
CA ASN A 1017 31.90 12.34 13.61
C ASN A 1017 31.95 10.82 13.81
N ARG A 1018 32.75 10.10 13.02
CA ARG A 1018 32.92 8.63 13.07
C ARG A 1018 33.32 8.04 14.45
N LYS A 1019 33.61 8.85 15.48
CA LYS A 1019 33.88 8.42 16.87
C LYS A 1019 32.68 8.66 17.80
N ASN A 1020 31.49 8.85 17.21
CA ASN A 1020 30.23 9.24 17.86
C ASN A 1020 30.35 10.50 18.73
N LYS A 1021 31.23 11.44 18.36
CA LYS A 1021 31.36 12.73 19.05
C LYS A 1021 30.66 13.85 18.28
N LEU A 1022 29.91 14.70 18.98
CA LEU A 1022 29.30 15.89 18.40
C LEU A 1022 30.34 16.80 17.71
N THR A 1023 29.93 17.43 16.61
CA THR A 1023 30.83 18.18 15.72
C THR A 1023 30.78 19.67 16.01
N ALA A 1024 31.86 20.23 16.58
CA ALA A 1024 31.99 21.66 16.82
C ALA A 1024 32.20 22.51 15.56
N THR A 1025 32.43 21.89 14.39
CA THR A 1025 32.76 22.59 13.15
C THR A 1025 31.49 22.99 12.38
N PRO A 1026 31.30 24.29 12.07
CA PRO A 1026 30.22 24.75 11.19
C PRO A 1026 30.52 24.45 9.72
N CYS A 1027 29.49 24.41 8.88
CA CYS A 1027 29.57 23.97 7.48
C CYS A 1027 30.59 24.77 6.65
N HIS A 1028 30.68 26.09 6.89
CA HIS A 1028 31.60 26.97 6.18
C HIS A 1028 33.08 26.74 6.52
N ASN A 1029 33.38 26.02 7.61
CA ASN A 1029 34.73 25.63 8.01
C ASN A 1029 35.07 24.17 7.65
N ILE A 1030 34.23 23.51 6.84
CA ILE A 1030 34.51 22.20 6.29
C ILE A 1030 35.34 22.37 5.01
N THR A 1031 36.53 21.75 4.99
CA THR A 1031 37.41 21.72 3.81
C THR A 1031 36.80 20.89 2.68
N ASP A 1032 36.93 21.36 1.44
CA ASP A 1032 36.32 20.73 0.26
C ASP A 1032 36.80 19.28 0.02
N ASP A 1033 38.03 18.95 0.38
CA ASP A 1033 38.60 17.60 0.32
C ASP A 1033 38.11 16.64 1.42
N LYS A 1034 37.25 17.09 2.34
CA LYS A 1034 36.73 16.24 3.41
C LYS A 1034 35.72 15.25 2.84
N ASP A 1035 35.91 13.98 3.19
CA ASP A 1035 34.95 12.91 2.91
C ASP A 1035 33.68 13.10 3.74
N MET A 1036 32.55 13.25 3.05
CA MET A 1036 31.24 13.45 3.64
C MET A 1036 30.37 12.20 3.44
N TYR A 1037 29.61 11.86 4.48
CA TYR A 1037 28.68 10.74 4.52
C TYR A 1037 27.30 11.30 4.87
N TYR A 1038 26.33 11.11 3.98
CA TYR A 1038 24.99 11.68 4.07
C TYR A 1038 24.02 10.82 3.27
N PHE A 1039 22.74 11.11 3.43
CA PHE A 1039 21.66 10.28 2.92
C PHE A 1039 21.73 10.11 1.39
N GLY A 1040 21.60 8.87 0.91
CA GLY A 1040 21.56 8.52 -0.51
C GLY A 1040 22.89 8.17 -1.19
N LYS A 1041 24.05 8.21 -0.52
CA LYS A 1041 25.34 7.80 -1.11
C LYS A 1041 26.15 6.89 -0.19
N ASP A 1042 26.38 5.64 -0.65
CA ASP A 1042 27.20 4.63 0.02
C ASP A 1042 28.72 4.95 -0.03
N VAL A 1043 29.14 5.84 -0.94
CA VAL A 1043 30.54 6.21 -1.17
C VAL A 1043 30.83 7.61 -0.61
N PRO A 1044 31.92 7.81 0.16
CA PRO A 1044 32.33 9.13 0.62
C PRO A 1044 32.49 10.10 -0.55
N THR A 1045 31.74 11.20 -0.53
CA THR A 1045 31.83 12.26 -1.53
C THR A 1045 32.54 13.48 -0.93
N LYS A 1046 33.40 14.12 -1.72
CA LYS A 1046 34.16 15.32 -1.31
C LYS A 1046 33.22 16.50 -1.09
N TRP A 1047 33.32 17.19 0.06
CA TRP A 1047 32.45 18.33 0.40
C TRP A 1047 32.33 19.39 -0.70
N GLY A 1048 33.41 19.67 -1.44
CA GLY A 1048 33.39 20.57 -2.60
C GLY A 1048 32.38 20.15 -3.68
N VAL A 1049 32.24 18.84 -3.92
CA VAL A 1049 31.26 18.26 -4.86
C VAL A 1049 29.85 18.27 -4.25
N VAL A 1050 29.71 17.90 -2.97
CA VAL A 1050 28.41 17.84 -2.28
C VAL A 1050 27.68 19.19 -2.34
N LYS A 1051 28.39 20.30 -2.06
CA LYS A 1051 27.84 21.67 -2.12
C LYS A 1051 27.28 22.05 -3.49
N VAL A 1052 27.85 21.51 -4.58
CA VAL A 1052 27.52 21.91 -5.96
C VAL A 1052 26.48 20.98 -6.59
N GLN A 1053 26.45 19.70 -6.19
CA GLN A 1053 25.52 18.71 -6.74
C GLN A 1053 24.28 18.52 -5.87
N ASP A 1054 24.46 18.21 -4.59
CA ASP A 1054 23.39 17.68 -3.73
C ASP A 1054 22.73 18.75 -2.84
N PHE A 1055 23.43 19.87 -2.57
CA PHE A 1055 22.92 21.00 -1.80
C PHE A 1055 23.11 22.35 -2.53
N SER A 1056 22.89 22.35 -3.85
CA SER A 1056 23.10 23.51 -4.74
C SER A 1056 22.17 24.69 -4.44
N ASP A 1057 21.08 24.45 -3.73
CA ASP A 1057 20.13 25.41 -3.17
C ASP A 1057 20.67 26.14 -1.92
N TRP A 1058 21.78 25.71 -1.32
CA TRP A 1058 22.38 26.33 -0.13
C TRP A 1058 23.76 26.94 -0.38
N LYS A 1059 23.94 28.18 0.10
CA LYS A 1059 25.23 28.86 0.17
C LYS A 1059 25.96 28.47 1.47
N PHE A 1060 27.17 27.93 1.33
CA PHE A 1060 28.00 27.45 2.46
C PHE A 1060 29.19 28.35 2.81
N ASP A 1061 29.28 29.55 2.23
CA ASP A 1061 30.31 30.53 2.59
C ASP A 1061 30.07 31.12 4.00
N PRO A 1062 31.09 31.68 4.66
CA PRO A 1062 30.91 32.44 5.90
C PRO A 1062 29.94 33.62 5.69
N HIS A 1063 28.97 33.76 6.59
CA HIS A 1063 28.05 34.89 6.61
C HIS A 1063 28.71 36.14 7.18
N CYS A 1064 28.26 37.33 6.79
CA CYS A 1064 28.80 38.62 7.25
C CYS A 1064 28.49 38.94 8.73
N MET A 1065 27.57 38.19 9.36
CA MET A 1065 27.15 38.41 10.74
C MET A 1065 28.02 37.63 11.75
N HIS A 1066 29.31 37.94 11.77
CA HIS A 1066 30.28 37.24 12.62
C HIS A 1066 29.90 37.22 14.11
N PHE A 1067 29.25 38.28 14.62
CA PHE A 1067 28.76 38.35 16.00
C PHE A 1067 27.71 37.27 16.36
N PHE A 1068 26.97 36.76 15.38
CA PHE A 1068 25.98 35.70 15.58
C PHE A 1068 26.64 34.33 15.74
N ASN A 1069 27.84 34.13 15.18
CA ASN A 1069 28.59 32.87 15.34
C ASN A 1069 29.02 32.66 16.79
N ASP A 1070 29.40 33.73 17.51
CA ASP A 1070 29.77 33.65 18.93
C ASP A 1070 28.58 33.21 19.80
N LEU A 1071 27.36 33.68 19.49
CA LEU A 1071 26.13 33.23 20.13
C LEU A 1071 25.86 31.74 19.86
N MET A 1072 26.01 31.28 18.62
CA MET A 1072 25.82 29.87 18.26
C MET A 1072 26.85 28.97 18.93
N CYS A 1073 28.11 29.40 19.02
CA CYS A 1073 29.15 28.72 19.76
C CYS A 1073 28.87 28.69 21.27
N TRP A 1074 28.28 29.75 21.84
CA TRP A 1074 27.88 29.81 23.24
C TRP A 1074 26.72 28.83 23.53
N PHE A 1075 25.70 28.78 22.69
CA PHE A 1075 24.64 27.77 22.78
C PHE A 1075 25.23 26.35 22.71
N PHE A 1076 26.13 26.09 21.76
CA PHE A 1076 26.73 24.77 21.62
C PHE A 1076 27.50 24.36 22.88
N VAL A 1077 28.32 25.25 23.45
CA VAL A 1077 29.05 24.98 24.71
C VAL A 1077 28.13 24.79 25.91
N THR A 1078 26.96 25.43 25.92
CA THR A 1078 26.02 25.34 27.04
C THR A 1078 25.10 24.10 26.96
N LEU A 1079 24.90 23.54 25.75
CA LEU A 1079 23.93 22.48 25.47
C LEU A 1079 24.52 21.14 24.99
N TYR A 1080 25.81 21.05 24.63
CA TYR A 1080 26.35 19.81 24.03
C TYR A 1080 26.23 18.57 24.92
N GLU A 1081 26.22 18.70 26.24
CA GLU A 1081 26.06 17.58 27.16
C GLU A 1081 24.64 17.01 27.12
N ASP A 1082 23.64 17.90 27.13
CA ASP A 1082 22.23 17.55 27.05
C ASP A 1082 21.86 16.97 25.66
N LEU A 1083 22.36 17.59 24.59
CA LEU A 1083 22.23 17.09 23.22
C LEU A 1083 22.90 15.72 23.04
N ALA A 1084 24.12 15.56 23.57
CA ALA A 1084 24.82 14.27 23.54
C ALA A 1084 24.03 13.19 24.30
N LYS A 1085 23.51 13.51 25.49
CA LYS A 1085 22.68 12.60 26.30
C LYS A 1085 21.40 12.19 25.58
N ARG A 1086 20.67 13.12 24.93
CA ARG A 1086 19.44 12.82 24.17
C ARG A 1086 19.64 11.88 22.99
N ARG A 1087 20.81 11.90 22.35
CA ARG A 1087 21.11 11.08 21.16
C ARG A 1087 22.08 9.92 21.43
N ASN A 1088 22.43 9.66 22.70
CA ASN A 1088 23.44 8.66 23.10
C ASN A 1088 24.80 8.84 22.39
N LEU A 1089 25.21 10.10 22.26
CA LEU A 1089 26.47 10.51 21.65
C LEU A 1089 27.49 10.93 22.73
N LYS A 1090 28.73 11.14 22.31
CA LYS A 1090 29.81 11.64 23.16
C LYS A 1090 29.99 13.16 22.97
N PRO A 1091 30.32 13.91 24.03
CA PRO A 1091 30.73 15.31 23.92
C PRO A 1091 31.89 15.56 22.93
N PRO A 1092 31.96 16.77 22.34
CA PRO A 1092 33.12 17.21 21.54
C PRO A 1092 34.38 17.25 22.42
N SER A 1093 35.58 17.13 21.83
CA SER A 1093 36.79 17.31 22.63
C SER A 1093 37.10 18.79 22.89
N ARG A 1094 37.77 19.12 24.00
CA ARG A 1094 38.24 20.49 24.28
C ARG A 1094 39.15 21.04 23.17
N LYS A 1095 39.87 20.18 22.45
CA LYS A 1095 40.68 20.57 21.27
C LYS A 1095 39.79 20.97 20.09
N ASP A 1096 38.68 20.27 19.87
CA ASP A 1096 37.71 20.60 18.81
C ASP A 1096 36.97 21.90 19.13
N LEU A 1097 36.54 22.09 20.39
CA LEU A 1097 35.96 23.37 20.84
C LEU A 1097 36.94 24.53 20.66
N LYS A 1098 38.22 24.37 21.04
CA LYS A 1098 39.25 25.40 20.84
C LYS A 1098 39.48 25.71 19.36
N LYS A 1099 39.50 24.69 18.49
CA LYS A 1099 39.74 24.86 17.05
C LYS A 1099 38.63 25.68 16.37
N ASN A 1100 37.38 25.54 16.80
CA ASN A 1100 36.23 26.20 16.18
C ASN A 1100 35.79 27.48 16.93
N GLY A 1101 36.67 28.07 17.75
CA GLY A 1101 36.39 29.34 18.44
C GLY A 1101 35.41 29.26 19.60
N CYS A 1102 34.95 28.07 20.01
CA CYS A 1102 33.88 27.94 20.99
C CYS A 1102 34.30 28.17 22.46
N LEU A 1103 35.58 28.42 22.75
CA LEU A 1103 36.07 28.61 24.12
C LEU A 1103 36.25 30.10 24.47
N SER A 1104 36.07 30.42 25.76
CA SER A 1104 36.25 31.76 26.33
C SER A 1104 35.24 32.83 25.85
N LEU A 1105 34.01 32.41 25.56
CA LEU A 1105 32.91 33.29 25.16
C LEU A 1105 32.27 33.99 26.36
N ASN A 1106 32.06 35.30 26.28
CA ASN A 1106 31.36 36.09 27.30
C ASN A 1106 29.91 36.35 26.90
N TYR A 1107 28.97 35.73 27.61
CA TYR A 1107 27.53 35.90 27.39
C TYR A 1107 27.08 37.37 27.41
N ASN A 1108 27.58 38.17 28.36
CA ASN A 1108 27.10 39.55 28.53
C ASN A 1108 27.48 40.42 27.33
N ASP A 1109 28.68 40.23 26.77
CA ASP A 1109 29.18 40.99 25.61
C ASP A 1109 28.41 40.59 24.33
N ILE A 1110 28.17 39.28 24.14
CA ILE A 1110 27.38 38.74 23.03
C ILE A 1110 25.95 39.30 23.06
N ILE A 1111 25.27 39.20 24.21
CA ILE A 1111 23.89 39.68 24.35
C ILE A 1111 23.80 41.21 24.31
N SER A 1112 24.80 41.94 24.81
CA SER A 1112 24.85 43.40 24.65
C SER A 1112 24.96 43.79 23.18
N THR A 1113 25.75 43.05 22.39
CA THR A 1113 25.88 43.27 20.94
C THR A 1113 24.56 43.01 20.22
N ILE A 1114 23.88 41.90 20.55
CA ILE A 1114 22.57 41.54 19.99
C ILE A 1114 21.49 42.58 20.36
N LYS A 1115 21.43 43.02 21.63
CA LYS A 1115 20.51 44.07 22.09
C LYS A 1115 20.75 45.45 21.48
N THR A 1116 21.92 45.68 20.89
CA THR A 1116 22.25 46.92 20.15
C THR A 1116 21.87 46.81 18.66
N LYS A 1117 21.54 45.60 18.19
CA LYS A 1117 21.15 45.29 16.81
C LYS A 1117 19.65 45.07 16.62
N ILE A 1118 18.96 44.64 17.69
CA ILE A 1118 17.50 44.58 17.80
C ILE A 1118 16.93 46.00 17.91
#